data_AF-A0A8K0DIK9-F1
#
_entry.id   AF-A0A8K0DIK9-F1
#
_cell.length_a   1.000
_cell.length_b   1.000
_cell.length_c   1.000
_cell.angle_alpha   90.00
_cell.angle_beta   90.00
_cell.angle_gamma   90.00
#
_symmetry.space_group_name_H-M   'P 1'
#
loop_
_entity.id
_entity.type
_entity.pdbx_description
1 polymer ?
#
loop_
_entity_poly.entity_id
_entity_poly.type
_entity_poly.pdbx_seq_one_letter_code
_entity_poly.pdbx_strand_id
1 'polypeptide(L)'
;MGRMRKKLNMSWLELAILLVLVALQEVRSHGDQPFSKIAIHKTEFALHDSAYVKASPTALGVKGENSERVTVKFSSPHPANDDWIGVFSPANLSASTCPAEDRMSSPPFLCSAPIKFQYAIYTNPKYKDTGKGVLNLQLINQRSDFSFALFSGGLSNPKLVAVSNKVTFTNPKAPVYPRLAQGKMWNEMTVTWTSGYGIKEAEPFVEWGPKGGDCVRSPAGTLTFDRNSMCGAPARTVGWRDPGFIHTGFLKELWPNKVYIYKLGHKLSNGSYIWSREYHFRASPYPGQNSLQRVVIFGDMGKDEADGSNEYNNFQHGSLNTTQQLVQDLKDIDIIFHIGDICYANGYISQWDQFTAQVEPLASTVPYMIASGNHERDWPGSGSFYGNLDSGGECGVLAETMFYVPAENRAKFWYSTDYGMFRFCIADTEHDWREGTEQYRFIENCLASVDRQKQPWLIFLAHRVLGYSSGSFYVDEGSFAEPMGRDSLQSLWQKYKVDIAIYGHVHNYERTCPIYQNICTNKEKNYYKGTLNGTIHVVAGGGGASLAEFSPVETKWSLAKDYDYGFVKLTAFDHSNLLFEYKKSRDGKFSFHKIIFLLACAYSVAICTTSCFSLKMMLGIGGMRSVKLNLVILLVLLATLQEARSHGDQPLSKIDIHKAVFALHDLAYVKASPSVLGIKGGNTEWVALEFGSSNPSIDDWIGVFSPANFSATTCHRENPRVLPPFLCSAPIKYQYANYSSPEYKATGKGWLQLQLINQRSDFSFALFTGGFSNPKLIAVSNHVAFSNPNAPVYPRIAQGKVWNEMTVTWTSGYGTNEAEPFIEWGPKGGDIMHSPAGTLTFDRNSMCGAPARTVGWRDPGFIHTSFLKELWPNRVYTYRLGHRLFNDTYVWSQKYQFKASPYPGENSLQRVVIFGDMGKDEADGSNEYNNFQRGSLNTTKQLIQDLKNIDIVFHIGDICYANGYLSQWDQFTAQVEPIASTVPYMIASGNHERDWPGTGSFYGNMDSGGECGVLAETMFYVPTQNRAKFWYSTDYGMFRFCIADTEHDWREGTEQYKFIEHCLASVDRQKQPWLIFLAHRVLGYSSCICYAEEGSFEEPMGRESLQKLWQKYKVDIAIYGHVHNYERTCPIYQNQCTSDEKHHYKGTLNGTIHVVAGGAGASLSTFATLQTKWSLFKDHDYGFVKLTAFDHSNLLFEYKKSSNGKVYDTFRIAREYRDILACSVDSCPSMTLAS
;
A
#
# COMPACT_ATOMS: atom_id res chain seq x y z
N MET A 1 47.75 38.60 30.04
CA MET A 1 49.11 38.08 30.35
C MET A 1 49.10 36.57 30.09
N GLY A 2 50.17 35.85 29.77
CA GLY A 2 51.59 36.16 29.52
C GLY A 2 52.33 34.81 29.38
N ARG A 3 53.11 34.58 28.31
CA ARG A 3 54.60 34.63 28.30
C ARG A 3 55.29 33.63 29.26
N MET A 4 56.31 32.83 28.90
CA MET A 4 57.12 32.68 27.66
C MET A 4 57.79 31.28 27.66
N ARG A 5 57.92 30.57 26.53
CA ARG A 5 59.04 30.59 25.55
C ARG A 5 60.47 30.50 26.10
N LYS A 6 61.26 29.55 25.56
CA LYS A 6 62.65 29.70 25.02
C LYS A 6 63.09 28.35 24.40
N LYS A 7 63.90 28.27 23.32
CA LYS A 7 64.30 29.26 22.30
C LYS A 7 64.89 28.57 21.04
N LEU A 8 65.32 29.40 20.05
CA LEU A 8 65.88 29.08 18.72
C LEU A 8 64.83 28.53 17.73
N ASN A 9 64.91 28.67 16.39
CA ASN A 9 65.59 29.63 15.47
C ASN A 9 64.77 29.65 14.14
N MET A 10 64.76 30.61 13.19
CA MET A 10 65.62 31.74 12.76
C MET A 10 66.88 31.37 11.95
N SER A 11 67.16 31.90 10.76
CA SER A 11 66.45 32.86 9.86
C SER A 11 66.95 32.61 8.40
N TRP A 12 66.49 33.22 7.29
CA TRP A 12 65.95 34.55 6.93
C TRP A 12 64.90 34.41 5.80
N LEU A 13 63.84 35.21 5.58
CA LEU A 13 63.43 36.60 5.89
C LEU A 13 63.67 37.62 4.76
N GLU A 14 62.70 38.55 4.56
CA GLU A 14 62.50 39.58 3.51
C GLU A 14 61.61 39.12 2.32
N LEU A 15 60.65 39.91 1.76
CA LEU A 15 60.13 41.26 2.08
C LEU A 15 58.67 41.47 1.55
N ALA A 16 58.07 42.63 1.87
CA ALA A 16 57.06 43.39 1.11
C ALA A 16 55.54 43.05 1.18
N ILE A 17 54.73 44.01 0.69
CA ILE A 17 53.26 44.13 0.76
C ILE A 17 52.75 44.80 -0.54
N LEU A 18 51.90 44.16 -1.36
CA LEU A 18 50.80 44.78 -2.14
C LEU A 18 49.89 43.76 -2.90
N LEU A 19 48.73 44.24 -3.35
CA LEU A 19 47.51 43.55 -3.84
C LEU A 19 47.60 42.62 -5.10
N VAL A 20 46.61 41.69 -5.19
CA VAL A 20 45.83 41.27 -6.42
C VAL A 20 46.51 40.28 -7.41
N LEU A 21 45.89 39.20 -7.94
CA LEU A 21 44.49 38.67 -7.94
C LEU A 21 44.42 37.12 -8.19
N VAL A 22 43.24 36.52 -7.95
CA VAL A 22 42.79 35.13 -8.26
C VAL A 22 43.39 34.00 -7.38
N ALA A 23 42.69 32.87 -7.25
CA ALA A 23 42.76 31.93 -6.13
C ALA A 23 42.94 30.43 -6.52
N LEU A 24 42.96 29.57 -5.49
CA LEU A 24 43.14 28.10 -5.45
C LEU A 24 44.61 27.62 -5.33
N GLN A 25 44.89 26.87 -4.27
CA GLN A 25 46.17 26.19 -4.04
C GLN A 25 45.98 24.94 -3.13
N GLU A 26 47.06 24.14 -3.04
CA GLU A 26 47.25 22.89 -2.28
C GLU A 26 46.75 21.57 -2.91
N VAL A 27 47.52 20.47 -2.89
CA VAL A 27 48.99 20.30 -2.72
C VAL A 27 49.42 19.00 -3.44
N ARG A 28 50.70 18.85 -3.80
CA ARG A 28 51.30 17.57 -4.26
C ARG A 28 52.41 17.12 -3.32
N SER A 29 52.55 15.80 -3.17
CA SER A 29 53.75 15.16 -2.59
C SER A 29 54.05 13.86 -3.36
N HIS A 30 55.28 13.73 -3.85
CA HIS A 30 55.93 12.41 -3.94
C HIS A 30 56.54 12.09 -2.55
N GLY A 31 56.80 10.85 -2.15
CA GLY A 31 56.57 9.57 -2.81
C GLY A 31 57.86 8.79 -3.02
N ASP A 32 58.02 7.67 -2.31
CA ASP A 32 59.05 6.66 -2.59
C ASP A 32 58.65 5.28 -2.04
N GLN A 33 59.28 4.20 -2.52
CA GLN A 33 58.85 2.79 -2.30
C GLN A 33 59.79 1.98 -1.38
N PRO A 34 59.29 0.91 -0.75
CA PRO A 34 60.05 -0.31 -0.49
C PRO A 34 59.74 -1.42 -1.52
N PHE A 35 60.76 -2.23 -1.84
CA PHE A 35 60.71 -3.22 -2.94
C PHE A 35 59.80 -4.42 -2.68
N SER A 36 59.28 -4.99 -3.77
CA SER A 36 58.56 -6.26 -3.79
C SER A 36 59.48 -7.45 -3.51
N LYS A 37 58.99 -8.43 -2.74
CA LYS A 37 59.50 -9.81 -2.83
C LYS A 37 59.07 -10.37 -4.18
N ILE A 38 60.02 -10.66 -5.07
CA ILE A 38 59.73 -11.42 -6.29
C ILE A 38 59.54 -12.89 -5.89
N ALA A 39 58.31 -13.27 -5.58
CA ALA A 39 57.92 -14.66 -5.47
C ALA A 39 57.90 -15.27 -6.88
N ILE A 40 58.85 -16.16 -7.19
CA ILE A 40 58.83 -16.93 -8.43
C ILE A 40 57.79 -18.05 -8.25
N HIS A 41 56.53 -17.74 -8.52
CA HIS A 41 55.42 -18.69 -8.49
C HIS A 41 55.65 -19.78 -9.55
N LYS A 42 55.99 -20.99 -9.11
CA LYS A 42 56.28 -22.12 -9.99
C LYS A 42 54.99 -22.73 -10.51
N THR A 43 54.68 -22.51 -11.79
CA THR A 43 53.57 -23.19 -12.48
C THR A 43 53.97 -24.62 -12.83
N GLU A 44 53.25 -25.61 -12.32
CA GLU A 44 53.44 -27.02 -12.73
C GLU A 44 52.56 -27.35 -13.93
N PHE A 45 53.21 -27.56 -15.08
CA PHE A 45 52.56 -27.93 -16.33
C PHE A 45 52.57 -29.45 -16.51
N ALA A 46 51.44 -30.01 -16.94
CA ALA A 46 51.26 -31.39 -17.40
C ALA A 46 50.72 -31.40 -18.85
N LEU A 47 51.13 -30.41 -19.65
CA LEU A 47 50.71 -30.23 -21.04
C LEU A 47 51.15 -31.42 -21.90
N HIS A 48 50.27 -31.87 -22.78
CA HIS A 48 50.51 -33.00 -23.69
C HIS A 48 49.81 -32.75 -25.03
N ASP A 49 50.47 -32.95 -26.16
CA ASP A 49 49.98 -32.53 -27.48
C ASP A 49 48.65 -33.16 -27.93
N SER A 50 48.31 -34.32 -27.37
CA SER A 50 47.04 -35.03 -27.60
C SER A 50 45.93 -34.68 -26.59
N ALA A 51 46.23 -33.93 -25.54
CA ALA A 51 45.22 -33.40 -24.62
C ALA A 51 44.54 -32.18 -25.23
N TYR A 52 43.25 -31.98 -24.94
CA TYR A 52 42.53 -30.78 -25.40
C TYR A 52 41.37 -30.41 -24.48
N VAL A 53 40.99 -29.14 -24.53
CA VAL A 53 39.67 -28.63 -24.14
C VAL A 53 39.11 -27.84 -25.33
N LYS A 54 37.82 -27.99 -25.64
CA LYS A 54 37.12 -27.23 -26.69
C LYS A 54 35.74 -26.85 -26.20
N ALA A 55 35.39 -25.57 -26.31
CA ALA A 55 34.16 -25.00 -25.79
C ALA A 55 33.30 -24.43 -26.92
N SER A 56 32.01 -24.77 -26.94
CA SER A 56 31.07 -24.36 -27.99
C SER A 56 29.66 -24.11 -27.42
N PRO A 57 28.92 -23.09 -27.89
CA PRO A 57 29.32 -22.09 -28.89
C PRO A 57 30.39 -21.11 -28.39
N THR A 58 31.00 -20.33 -29.31
CA THR A 58 32.07 -19.36 -29.01
C THR A 58 31.56 -17.94 -28.75
N ALA A 59 30.36 -17.62 -29.23
CA ALA A 59 29.65 -16.37 -28.96
C ALA A 59 28.33 -16.72 -28.27
N LEU A 60 28.03 -16.02 -27.17
CA LEU A 60 26.87 -16.24 -26.30
C LEU A 60 25.95 -15.01 -26.27
N GLY A 61 24.68 -15.18 -25.92
CA GLY A 61 23.74 -14.06 -25.77
C GLY A 61 23.43 -13.33 -27.07
N VAL A 62 23.40 -14.07 -28.18
CA VAL A 62 23.28 -13.54 -29.55
C VAL A 62 21.96 -12.79 -29.78
N LYS A 63 20.92 -13.04 -28.97
CA LYS A 63 19.64 -12.31 -28.97
C LYS A 63 19.45 -11.44 -27.72
N GLY A 64 20.52 -11.20 -26.95
CA GLY A 64 20.50 -10.46 -25.69
C GLY A 64 20.31 -11.34 -24.44
N GLU A 65 20.50 -12.66 -24.53
CA GLU A 65 20.45 -13.55 -23.37
C GLU A 65 21.66 -13.32 -22.43
N ASN A 66 21.40 -13.02 -21.15
CA ASN A 66 22.45 -12.80 -20.14
C ASN A 66 22.88 -14.08 -19.40
N SER A 67 22.45 -15.24 -19.87
CA SER A 67 23.00 -16.55 -19.48
C SER A 67 22.79 -17.58 -20.59
N GLU A 68 23.78 -18.45 -20.84
CA GLU A 68 23.70 -19.48 -21.88
C GLU A 68 24.52 -20.73 -21.50
N ARG A 69 24.17 -21.91 -22.05
CA ARG A 69 24.91 -23.16 -21.79
C ARG A 69 26.01 -23.39 -22.82
N VAL A 70 27.22 -23.67 -22.33
CA VAL A 70 28.41 -24.01 -23.11
C VAL A 70 28.71 -25.50 -22.96
N THR A 71 28.77 -26.22 -24.08
CA THR A 71 29.28 -27.60 -24.10
C THR A 71 30.81 -27.55 -24.15
N VAL A 72 31.46 -28.08 -23.12
CA VAL A 72 32.92 -28.18 -22.99
C VAL A 72 33.32 -29.63 -23.20
N LYS A 73 34.01 -29.93 -24.31
CA LYS A 73 34.51 -31.27 -24.66
C LYS A 73 36.02 -31.33 -24.41
N PHE A 74 36.49 -32.35 -23.71
CA PHE A 74 37.89 -32.45 -23.31
C PHE A 74 38.43 -33.88 -23.40
N SER A 75 39.76 -33.99 -23.50
CA SER A 75 40.48 -35.26 -23.46
C SER A 75 41.79 -35.12 -22.69
N SER A 76 42.09 -36.08 -21.82
CA SER A 76 43.42 -36.35 -21.25
C SER A 76 43.94 -37.70 -21.79
N PRO A 77 45.24 -37.82 -22.11
CA PRO A 77 45.88 -39.10 -22.39
C PRO A 77 46.20 -39.90 -21.11
N HIS A 78 46.23 -39.23 -19.96
CA HIS A 78 46.52 -39.82 -18.64
C HIS A 78 45.41 -39.42 -17.66
N PRO A 79 44.16 -39.91 -17.85
CA PRO A 79 43.01 -39.49 -17.05
C PRO A 79 43.09 -39.98 -15.60
N ALA A 80 42.84 -39.08 -14.66
CA ALA A 80 42.67 -39.39 -13.25
C ALA A 80 41.22 -39.14 -12.77
N ASN A 81 40.88 -39.62 -11.58
CA ASN A 81 39.55 -39.37 -10.98
C ASN A 81 39.43 -37.93 -10.45
N ASP A 82 40.56 -37.33 -10.11
CA ASP A 82 40.75 -35.99 -9.56
C ASP A 82 41.07 -34.94 -10.65
N ASP A 83 41.03 -35.32 -11.94
CA ASP A 83 41.10 -34.36 -13.04
C ASP A 83 39.85 -33.45 -13.04
N TRP A 84 40.03 -32.17 -13.35
CA TRP A 84 38.95 -31.17 -13.27
C TRP A 84 39.03 -30.07 -14.33
N ILE A 85 37.88 -29.53 -14.71
CA ILE A 85 37.73 -28.37 -15.60
C ILE A 85 37.44 -27.13 -14.77
N GLY A 86 38.30 -26.12 -14.86
CA GLY A 86 38.06 -24.78 -14.31
C GLY A 86 37.55 -23.81 -15.36
N VAL A 87 36.62 -22.93 -14.98
CA VAL A 87 36.09 -21.83 -15.79
C VAL A 87 36.75 -20.52 -15.34
N PHE A 88 37.38 -19.78 -16.24
CA PHE A 88 38.11 -18.55 -15.91
C PHE A 88 37.56 -17.36 -16.69
N SER A 89 37.37 -16.23 -16.00
CA SER A 89 36.99 -14.94 -16.62
C SER A 89 37.64 -13.79 -15.86
N PRO A 90 38.58 -13.02 -16.45
CA PRO A 90 38.98 -13.03 -17.86
C PRO A 90 39.59 -14.34 -18.36
N ALA A 91 39.53 -14.59 -19.67
CA ALA A 91 40.02 -15.81 -20.30
C ALA A 91 41.55 -15.99 -20.22
N ASN A 92 42.29 -14.93 -19.88
CA ASN A 92 43.75 -14.94 -19.71
C ASN A 92 44.11 -15.30 -18.25
N LEU A 93 44.00 -16.59 -17.92
CA LEU A 93 44.23 -17.13 -16.57
C LEU A 93 45.72 -17.25 -16.22
N SER A 94 46.06 -17.04 -14.93
CA SER A 94 47.34 -17.46 -14.35
C SER A 94 47.15 -18.79 -13.60
N ALA A 95 47.61 -19.88 -14.20
CA ALA A 95 47.63 -21.21 -13.58
C ALA A 95 48.77 -21.38 -12.55
N SER A 96 49.51 -20.32 -12.27
CA SER A 96 50.61 -20.30 -11.30
C SER A 96 50.09 -20.52 -9.89
N THR A 97 50.81 -21.29 -9.05
CA THR A 97 50.37 -21.54 -7.68
C THR A 97 50.59 -20.32 -6.79
N CYS A 98 49.50 -19.76 -6.23
CA CYS A 98 49.55 -18.73 -5.21
C CYS A 98 49.16 -19.36 -3.86
N PRO A 99 50.10 -19.52 -2.90
CA PRO A 99 49.80 -20.11 -1.60
C PRO A 99 48.73 -19.33 -0.83
N ALA A 100 48.04 -20.01 0.09
CA ALA A 100 47.13 -19.37 1.04
C ALA A 100 47.87 -18.33 1.89
N GLU A 101 47.29 -17.13 2.02
CA GLU A 101 47.78 -16.07 2.92
C GLU A 101 47.13 -16.16 4.32
N ASP A 102 45.93 -16.75 4.40
CA ASP A 102 45.10 -16.86 5.60
C ASP A 102 44.16 -18.09 5.55
N ARG A 103 43.21 -18.18 6.49
CA ARG A 103 42.21 -19.27 6.59
C ARG A 103 41.10 -19.21 5.55
N MET A 104 40.89 -18.07 4.89
CA MET A 104 39.80 -17.83 3.94
C MET A 104 40.21 -18.23 2.52
N SER A 105 41.50 -18.08 2.23
CA SER A 105 42.20 -18.60 1.06
C SER A 105 42.03 -20.13 0.94
N SER A 106 41.15 -20.57 0.05
CA SER A 106 40.79 -21.99 -0.15
C SER A 106 41.41 -22.59 -1.43
N PRO A 107 41.53 -23.93 -1.55
CA PRO A 107 41.87 -24.58 -2.81
C PRO A 107 40.78 -24.38 -3.88
N PRO A 108 41.11 -24.34 -5.19
CA PRO A 108 42.45 -24.52 -5.75
C PRO A 108 43.34 -23.27 -5.67
N PHE A 109 44.58 -23.45 -5.20
CA PHE A 109 45.53 -22.37 -4.90
C PHE A 109 46.18 -21.73 -6.15
N LEU A 110 45.37 -21.16 -7.03
CA LEU A 110 45.77 -20.52 -8.29
C LEU A 110 45.82 -19.00 -8.15
N CYS A 111 46.82 -18.36 -8.78
CA CYS A 111 46.95 -16.89 -8.84
C CYS A 111 45.85 -16.20 -9.66
N SER A 112 44.98 -16.95 -10.32
CA SER A 112 43.69 -16.49 -10.80
C SER A 112 42.63 -17.47 -10.32
N ALA A 113 41.73 -17.03 -9.45
CA ALA A 113 40.58 -17.82 -9.06
C ALA A 113 39.73 -18.19 -10.30
N PRO A 114 39.42 -19.47 -10.56
CA PRO A 114 38.32 -19.83 -11.44
C PRO A 114 37.00 -19.29 -10.87
N ILE A 115 36.08 -18.92 -11.77
CA ILE A 115 34.70 -18.57 -11.43
C ILE A 115 34.00 -19.76 -10.77
N LYS A 116 34.17 -20.94 -11.37
CA LYS A 116 33.68 -22.24 -10.91
C LYS A 116 34.46 -23.37 -11.57
N PHE A 117 34.33 -24.58 -11.04
CA PHE A 117 35.07 -25.77 -11.48
C PHE A 117 34.28 -27.05 -11.29
N GLN A 118 34.55 -28.08 -12.10
CA GLN A 118 33.90 -29.39 -11.94
C GLN A 118 34.84 -30.52 -12.38
N TYR A 119 34.82 -31.62 -11.63
CA TYR A 119 35.58 -32.84 -11.92
C TYR A 119 35.19 -33.43 -13.28
N ALA A 120 36.19 -33.91 -14.00
CA ALA A 120 36.06 -34.54 -15.30
C ALA A 120 35.05 -35.71 -15.30
N ILE A 121 35.04 -36.48 -14.20
CA ILE A 121 34.16 -37.65 -13.99
C ILE A 121 32.67 -37.32 -13.79
N TYR A 122 32.29 -36.08 -13.47
CA TYR A 122 30.95 -35.72 -12.95
C TYR A 122 29.77 -36.26 -13.78
N THR A 123 29.72 -35.91 -15.08
CA THR A 123 28.77 -36.50 -16.05
C THR A 123 29.41 -37.58 -16.93
N ASN A 124 30.63 -38.01 -16.61
CA ASN A 124 31.47 -38.89 -17.43
C ASN A 124 32.07 -40.03 -16.58
N PRO A 125 31.26 -40.98 -16.06
CA PRO A 125 31.74 -42.02 -15.14
C PRO A 125 32.81 -42.95 -15.73
N LYS A 126 32.96 -42.98 -17.06
CA LYS A 126 34.01 -43.71 -17.79
C LYS A 126 35.21 -42.83 -18.20
N TYR A 127 35.34 -41.61 -17.66
CA TYR A 127 36.44 -40.70 -18.01
C TYR A 127 37.80 -41.34 -17.74
N LYS A 128 37.95 -41.98 -16.58
CA LYS A 128 39.16 -42.71 -16.16
C LYS A 128 39.60 -43.79 -17.17
N ASP A 129 38.65 -44.45 -17.82
CA ASP A 129 38.93 -45.55 -18.75
C ASP A 129 39.13 -45.09 -20.20
N THR A 130 38.59 -43.92 -20.55
CA THR A 130 38.46 -43.46 -21.95
C THR A 130 39.25 -42.20 -22.27
N GLY A 131 39.73 -41.49 -21.25
CA GLY A 131 40.39 -40.20 -21.38
C GLY A 131 39.47 -39.03 -21.74
N LYS A 132 38.18 -39.26 -22.03
CA LYS A 132 37.31 -38.33 -22.76
C LYS A 132 36.07 -37.96 -21.96
N GLY A 133 35.74 -36.67 -21.95
CA GLY A 133 34.58 -36.17 -21.23
C GLY A 133 33.92 -34.97 -21.89
N VAL A 134 32.67 -34.73 -21.48
CA VAL A 134 31.86 -33.57 -21.85
C VAL A 134 31.19 -33.02 -20.60
N LEU A 135 31.21 -31.70 -20.42
CA LEU A 135 30.42 -30.95 -19.43
C LEU A 135 29.53 -29.95 -20.16
N ASN A 136 28.37 -29.61 -19.60
CA ASN A 136 27.41 -28.67 -20.16
C ASN A 136 27.13 -27.54 -19.16
N LEU A 137 28.05 -26.59 -19.07
CA LEU A 137 28.08 -25.56 -18.03
C LEU A 137 27.25 -24.35 -18.43
N GLN A 138 26.44 -23.81 -17.52
CA GLN A 138 25.70 -22.56 -17.72
C GLN A 138 26.58 -21.38 -17.30
N LEU A 139 26.83 -20.44 -18.21
CA LEU A 139 27.54 -19.20 -17.92
C LEU A 139 26.57 -18.03 -17.82
N ILE A 140 26.96 -17.02 -17.05
CA ILE A 140 26.26 -15.73 -16.89
C ILE A 140 27.10 -14.59 -17.48
N ASN A 141 26.46 -13.54 -17.97
CA ASN A 141 27.09 -12.36 -18.55
C ASN A 141 27.62 -11.39 -17.47
N GLN A 142 28.67 -11.81 -16.77
CA GLN A 142 29.37 -11.03 -15.74
C GLN A 142 30.56 -10.23 -16.29
N ARG A 143 30.49 -9.70 -17.51
CA ARG A 143 31.60 -9.02 -18.22
C ARG A 143 32.78 -9.92 -18.59
N SER A 144 33.68 -9.36 -19.40
CA SER A 144 34.89 -10.01 -19.94
C SER A 144 34.62 -11.24 -20.83
N ASP A 145 35.68 -11.93 -21.21
CA ASP A 145 35.66 -13.22 -21.91
C ASP A 145 35.89 -14.40 -20.95
N PHE A 146 35.73 -15.62 -21.47
CA PHE A 146 35.85 -16.88 -20.74
C PHE A 146 36.84 -17.84 -21.42
N SER A 147 37.54 -18.64 -20.61
CA SER A 147 38.27 -19.83 -21.04
C SER A 147 38.03 -20.99 -20.07
N PHE A 148 38.29 -22.21 -20.55
CA PHE A 148 38.13 -23.46 -19.81
C PHE A 148 39.47 -24.19 -19.79
N ALA A 149 39.94 -24.60 -18.62
CA ALA A 149 41.22 -25.28 -18.46
C ALA A 149 41.07 -26.61 -17.74
N LEU A 150 41.70 -27.65 -18.29
CA LEU A 150 41.78 -28.99 -17.70
C LEU A 150 43.03 -29.08 -16.82
N PHE A 151 42.84 -29.53 -15.58
CA PHE A 151 43.87 -29.77 -14.59
C PHE A 151 43.87 -31.24 -14.15
N SER A 152 45.02 -31.68 -13.65
CA SER A 152 45.23 -32.98 -12.96
C SER A 152 45.85 -32.75 -11.58
N GLY A 153 45.81 -33.75 -10.68
CA GLY A 153 46.34 -33.62 -9.32
C GLY A 153 45.37 -32.97 -8.31
N GLY A 154 44.07 -32.98 -8.63
CA GLY A 154 43.00 -32.45 -7.80
C GLY A 154 43.06 -30.93 -7.59
N LEU A 155 42.27 -30.45 -6.63
CA LEU A 155 42.22 -29.03 -6.27
C LEU A 155 43.45 -28.61 -5.44
N SER A 156 44.08 -29.53 -4.71
CA SER A 156 45.21 -29.23 -3.82
C SER A 156 46.55 -29.07 -4.54
N ASN A 157 46.81 -29.82 -5.62
CA ASN A 157 48.06 -29.78 -6.38
C ASN A 157 47.80 -29.66 -7.90
N PRO A 158 47.04 -28.64 -8.36
CA PRO A 158 46.54 -28.59 -9.73
C PRO A 158 47.64 -28.33 -10.76
N LYS A 159 47.75 -29.24 -11.74
CA LYS A 159 48.70 -29.15 -12.85
C LYS A 159 47.98 -28.93 -14.16
N LEU A 160 48.34 -27.88 -14.91
CA LEU A 160 47.63 -27.50 -16.13
C LEU A 160 47.93 -28.49 -17.27
N VAL A 161 46.88 -29.11 -17.81
CA VAL A 161 46.95 -30.15 -18.87
C VAL A 161 46.57 -29.59 -20.25
N ALA A 162 45.53 -28.76 -20.33
CA ALA A 162 45.10 -28.12 -21.58
C ALA A 162 44.20 -26.90 -21.32
N VAL A 163 44.14 -25.96 -22.27
CA VAL A 163 43.27 -24.77 -22.25
C VAL A 163 42.44 -24.71 -23.53
N SER A 164 41.20 -24.21 -23.42
CA SER A 164 40.26 -24.09 -24.55
C SER A 164 40.49 -22.88 -25.45
N ASN A 165 39.79 -22.88 -26.59
CA ASN A 165 39.41 -21.65 -27.25
C ASN A 165 38.67 -20.69 -26.29
N LYS A 166 38.74 -19.39 -26.55
CA LYS A 166 37.92 -18.40 -25.85
C LYS A 166 36.43 -18.56 -26.18
N VAL A 167 35.59 -18.11 -25.25
CA VAL A 167 34.15 -17.92 -25.40
C VAL A 167 33.79 -16.53 -24.85
N THR A 168 32.84 -15.81 -25.46
CA THR A 168 32.43 -14.47 -25.00
C THR A 168 30.94 -14.27 -25.20
N PHE A 169 30.30 -13.44 -24.37
CA PHE A 169 29.00 -12.87 -24.72
C PHE A 169 29.15 -11.87 -25.88
N THR A 170 28.11 -11.71 -26.69
CA THR A 170 28.06 -10.78 -27.84
C THR A 170 28.18 -9.32 -27.38
N ASN A 171 27.67 -8.99 -26.20
CA ASN A 171 28.02 -7.76 -25.49
C ASN A 171 28.33 -8.04 -24.01
N PRO A 172 29.62 -8.21 -23.64
CA PRO A 172 30.02 -8.39 -22.24
C PRO A 172 29.76 -7.16 -21.37
N LYS A 173 29.56 -5.98 -21.95
CA LYS A 173 29.32 -4.73 -21.19
C LYS A 173 27.86 -4.45 -20.91
N ALA A 174 26.93 -5.29 -21.38
CA ALA A 174 25.49 -5.09 -21.28
C ALA A 174 25.00 -4.77 -19.83
N PRO A 175 23.90 -4.01 -19.68
CA PRO A 175 23.25 -3.83 -18.38
C PRO A 175 22.53 -5.12 -17.93
N VAL A 176 22.91 -5.62 -16.75
CA VAL A 176 22.49 -6.93 -16.23
C VAL A 176 22.06 -6.87 -14.76
N TYR A 177 21.24 -7.85 -14.38
CA TYR A 177 20.87 -8.20 -13.00
C TYR A 177 20.35 -7.02 -12.16
N PRO A 178 19.27 -6.33 -12.59
CA PRO A 178 18.66 -5.29 -11.79
C PRO A 178 18.05 -5.85 -10.50
N ARG A 179 18.26 -5.11 -9.40
CA ARG A 179 17.69 -5.34 -8.08
C ARG A 179 17.01 -4.07 -7.59
N LEU A 180 15.80 -4.23 -7.07
CA LEU A 180 14.96 -3.19 -6.52
C LEU A 180 15.18 -3.08 -5.02
N ALA A 181 15.23 -1.85 -4.50
CA ALA A 181 15.17 -1.58 -3.08
C ALA A 181 14.38 -0.30 -2.82
N GLN A 182 13.62 -0.25 -1.72
CA GLN A 182 12.85 0.93 -1.35
C GLN A 182 13.77 2.13 -1.14
N GLY A 183 13.33 3.30 -1.62
CA GLY A 183 14.06 4.55 -1.50
C GLY A 183 13.94 5.20 -0.12
N LYS A 184 14.36 6.47 -0.03
CA LYS A 184 14.30 7.25 1.22
C LYS A 184 12.89 7.72 1.59
N MET A 185 11.92 7.51 0.71
CA MET A 185 10.51 7.83 0.88
C MET A 185 9.66 6.65 0.40
N TRP A 186 8.46 6.47 0.96
CA TRP A 186 7.55 5.38 0.58
C TRP A 186 7.16 5.39 -0.91
N ASN A 187 7.17 6.57 -1.55
CA ASN A 187 6.89 6.79 -2.96
C ASN A 187 8.17 6.81 -3.84
N GLU A 188 9.28 6.26 -3.36
CA GLU A 188 10.53 6.11 -4.08
C GLU A 188 10.96 4.63 -4.16
N MET A 189 11.35 4.18 -5.35
CA MET A 189 12.00 2.89 -5.58
C MET A 189 13.35 3.14 -6.24
N THR A 190 14.36 2.36 -5.87
CA THR A 190 15.65 2.35 -6.55
C THR A 190 15.74 1.15 -7.47
N VAL A 191 16.33 1.34 -8.66
CA VAL A 191 16.75 0.27 -9.55
C VAL A 191 18.27 0.29 -9.57
N THR A 192 18.91 -0.71 -8.97
CA THR A 192 20.36 -0.86 -8.99
C THR A 192 20.74 -2.00 -9.94
N TRP A 193 21.66 -1.77 -10.88
CA TRP A 193 22.10 -2.77 -11.86
C TRP A 193 23.61 -2.71 -12.11
N THR A 194 24.17 -3.74 -12.76
CA THR A 194 25.60 -3.81 -13.08
C THR A 194 25.81 -3.71 -14.60
N SER A 195 26.91 -3.12 -15.06
CA SER A 195 27.33 -3.13 -16.46
C SER A 195 28.85 -3.07 -16.62
N GLY A 196 29.34 -3.14 -17.86
CA GLY A 196 30.75 -2.89 -18.20
C GLY A 196 31.05 -1.47 -18.72
N TYR A 197 30.08 -0.55 -18.69
CA TYR A 197 30.24 0.82 -19.18
C TYR A 197 30.43 1.82 -18.03
N GLY A 198 31.61 2.45 -17.97
CA GLY A 198 31.84 3.58 -17.07
C GLY A 198 31.23 4.87 -17.63
N ILE A 199 31.04 5.88 -16.76
CA ILE A 199 30.44 7.19 -17.13
C ILE A 199 31.18 7.98 -18.23
N LYS A 200 32.40 7.56 -18.60
CA LYS A 200 33.18 8.10 -19.72
C LYS A 200 32.90 7.41 -21.06
N GLU A 201 32.31 6.22 -21.03
CA GLU A 201 31.93 5.44 -22.21
C GLU A 201 30.44 5.61 -22.54
N ALA A 202 29.59 5.62 -21.50
CA ALA A 202 28.14 5.73 -21.60
C ALA A 202 27.53 6.58 -20.49
N GLU A 203 26.46 7.29 -20.80
CA GLU A 203 25.54 7.91 -19.85
C GLU A 203 24.49 6.86 -19.40
N PRO A 204 24.47 6.44 -18.12
CA PRO A 204 23.55 5.42 -17.62
C PRO A 204 22.25 6.03 -17.07
N PHE A 205 21.13 5.42 -17.42
CA PHE A 205 19.81 5.88 -17.01
C PHE A 205 18.81 4.71 -16.95
N VAL A 206 17.68 4.92 -16.30
CA VAL A 206 16.53 4.01 -16.32
C VAL A 206 15.41 4.68 -17.11
N GLU A 207 14.91 4.03 -18.16
CA GLU A 207 13.67 4.42 -18.83
C GLU A 207 12.52 3.66 -18.17
N TRP A 208 11.55 4.35 -17.59
CA TRP A 208 10.52 3.74 -16.76
C TRP A 208 9.22 4.53 -16.76
N GLY A 209 8.11 3.85 -16.52
CA GLY A 209 6.78 4.46 -16.51
C GLY A 209 5.71 3.53 -15.93
N PRO A 210 4.51 4.03 -15.63
CA PRO A 210 3.38 3.16 -15.29
C PRO A 210 3.13 2.18 -16.44
N LYS A 211 2.82 0.91 -16.14
CA LYS A 211 2.72 -0.13 -17.17
C LYS A 211 1.69 0.24 -18.25
N GLY A 212 2.18 0.45 -19.48
CA GLY A 212 1.41 0.82 -20.65
C GLY A 212 1.20 2.32 -20.87
N GLY A 213 1.60 3.19 -19.94
CA GLY A 213 1.66 4.64 -20.13
C GLY A 213 3.05 5.15 -20.50
N ASP A 214 3.19 6.47 -20.60
CA ASP A 214 4.45 7.11 -21.00
C ASP A 214 5.63 6.76 -20.07
N CYS A 215 6.80 6.53 -20.69
CA CYS A 215 8.04 6.28 -19.98
C CYS A 215 8.94 7.53 -19.95
N VAL A 216 9.41 7.88 -18.76
CA VAL A 216 10.39 8.96 -18.53
C VAL A 216 11.78 8.35 -18.28
N ARG A 217 12.83 9.19 -18.35
CA ARG A 217 14.21 8.76 -18.06
C ARG A 217 14.70 9.36 -16.74
N SER A 218 14.96 8.50 -15.75
CA SER A 218 15.71 8.88 -14.55
C SER A 218 17.21 8.65 -14.78
N PRO A 219 18.09 9.63 -14.51
CA PRO A 219 19.54 9.39 -14.52
C PRO A 219 19.95 8.43 -13.39
N ALA A 220 21.07 7.75 -13.55
CA ALA A 220 21.62 6.86 -12.52
C ALA A 220 22.97 7.34 -11.98
N GLY A 221 23.09 7.38 -10.65
CA GLY A 221 24.39 7.51 -9.99
C GLY A 221 25.22 6.25 -10.25
N THR A 222 26.52 6.38 -10.47
CA THR A 222 27.41 5.25 -10.79
C THR A 222 28.54 5.12 -9.78
N LEU A 223 28.72 3.91 -9.26
CA LEU A 223 29.76 3.52 -8.31
C LEU A 223 30.57 2.35 -8.88
N THR A 224 31.78 2.19 -8.36
CA THR A 224 32.66 1.03 -8.57
C THR A 224 33.73 1.05 -7.47
N PHE A 225 34.41 -0.08 -7.27
CA PHE A 225 35.52 -0.24 -6.33
C PHE A 225 36.68 -0.94 -7.05
N ASP A 226 37.90 -0.74 -6.56
CA ASP A 226 39.11 -1.34 -7.14
C ASP A 226 39.72 -2.39 -6.19
N ARG A 227 40.76 -3.09 -6.68
CA ARG A 227 41.50 -4.09 -5.90
C ARG A 227 42.04 -3.51 -4.57
N ASN A 228 42.43 -2.23 -4.54
CA ASN A 228 43.01 -1.61 -3.35
C ASN A 228 41.97 -1.16 -2.32
N SER A 229 40.71 -1.07 -2.72
CA SER A 229 39.55 -0.81 -1.87
C SER A 229 39.28 -1.97 -0.90
N MET A 230 39.74 -3.19 -1.23
CA MET A 230 39.63 -4.39 -0.40
C MET A 230 40.62 -4.38 0.77
N CYS A 231 40.20 -4.77 1.97
CA CYS A 231 41.04 -4.74 3.18
C CYS A 231 42.07 -5.88 3.25
N GLY A 232 41.86 -7.03 2.59
CA GLY A 232 42.74 -8.19 2.72
C GLY A 232 42.48 -9.32 1.74
N ALA A 233 43.08 -10.49 1.98
CA ALA A 233 42.93 -11.68 1.13
C ALA A 233 41.67 -12.49 1.50
N PRO A 234 41.11 -13.27 0.55
CA PRO A 234 41.47 -13.34 -0.87
C PRO A 234 40.96 -12.16 -1.73
N ALA A 235 40.11 -11.27 -1.20
CA ALA A 235 39.48 -10.16 -1.94
C ALA A 235 40.48 -9.26 -2.69
N ARG A 236 41.58 -8.89 -2.02
CA ARG A 236 42.66 -8.03 -2.55
C ARG A 236 43.63 -8.80 -3.46
N THR A 237 43.64 -10.14 -3.40
CA THR A 237 44.69 -10.99 -3.98
C THR A 237 44.13 -11.97 -5.02
N VAL A 238 43.95 -13.25 -4.69
CA VAL A 238 43.63 -14.31 -5.67
C VAL A 238 42.17 -14.31 -6.11
N GLY A 239 41.25 -13.86 -5.26
CA GLY A 239 39.81 -13.82 -5.52
C GLY A 239 39.33 -12.53 -6.20
N TRP A 240 40.19 -11.52 -6.34
CA TRP A 240 39.85 -10.26 -7.00
C TRP A 240 39.36 -10.48 -8.44
N ARG A 241 38.17 -9.93 -8.72
CA ARG A 241 37.63 -9.77 -10.07
C ARG A 241 37.06 -8.36 -10.23
N ASP A 242 37.24 -7.78 -11.40
CA ASP A 242 36.73 -6.45 -11.71
C ASP A 242 35.18 -6.43 -11.69
N PRO A 243 34.54 -5.56 -10.87
CA PRO A 243 33.08 -5.52 -10.72
C PRO A 243 32.36 -4.78 -11.86
N GLY A 244 33.12 -4.16 -12.79
CA GLY A 244 32.58 -3.21 -13.74
C GLY A 244 32.05 -1.97 -13.04
N PHE A 245 30.81 -1.60 -13.37
CA PHE A 245 30.16 -0.40 -12.84
C PHE A 245 28.76 -0.75 -12.33
N ILE A 246 28.44 -0.25 -11.14
CA ILE A 246 27.15 -0.42 -10.49
C ILE A 246 26.41 0.91 -10.61
N HIS A 247 25.20 0.89 -11.13
CA HIS A 247 24.40 2.08 -11.38
C HIS A 247 23.10 2.02 -10.57
N THR A 248 22.73 3.10 -9.89
CA THR A 248 21.48 3.21 -9.14
C THR A 248 20.64 4.37 -9.70
N GLY A 249 19.52 4.04 -10.34
CA GLY A 249 18.49 4.99 -10.76
C GLY A 249 17.41 5.14 -9.69
N PHE A 250 16.89 6.36 -9.53
CA PHE A 250 15.84 6.68 -8.56
C PHE A 250 14.51 6.95 -9.27
N LEU A 251 13.49 6.17 -8.93
CA LEU A 251 12.15 6.20 -9.50
C LEU A 251 11.23 6.81 -8.42
N LYS A 252 10.93 8.11 -8.56
CA LYS A 252 10.26 8.96 -7.56
C LYS A 252 8.80 9.23 -7.92
N GLU A 253 8.02 9.78 -6.99
CA GLU A 253 6.60 10.09 -7.18
C GLU A 253 5.76 8.87 -7.61
N LEU A 254 6.08 7.72 -7.02
CA LEU A 254 5.36 6.47 -7.26
C LEU A 254 3.95 6.50 -6.67
N TRP A 255 3.00 5.98 -7.44
CA TRP A 255 1.61 5.84 -7.05
C TRP A 255 1.46 4.48 -6.34
N PRO A 256 0.94 4.43 -5.11
CA PRO A 256 0.96 3.22 -4.30
C PRO A 256 0.19 2.09 -4.98
N ASN A 257 0.72 0.87 -4.90
CA ASN A 257 0.17 -0.34 -5.52
C ASN A 257 0.15 -0.34 -7.06
N LYS A 258 0.52 0.75 -7.76
CA LYS A 258 0.52 0.80 -9.23
C LYS A 258 1.66 -0.04 -9.80
N VAL A 259 1.41 -0.71 -10.93
CA VAL A 259 2.44 -1.49 -11.64
C VAL A 259 3.20 -0.59 -12.59
N TYR A 260 4.52 -0.64 -12.51
CA TYR A 260 5.47 0.09 -13.35
C TYR A 260 6.28 -0.86 -14.21
N ILE A 261 6.74 -0.39 -15.37
CA ILE A 261 7.73 -1.05 -16.23
C ILE A 261 9.03 -0.23 -16.23
N TYR A 262 10.16 -0.90 -16.43
CA TYR A 262 11.46 -0.23 -16.58
C TYR A 262 12.42 -0.99 -17.50
N LYS A 263 13.36 -0.23 -18.09
CA LYS A 263 14.48 -0.69 -18.93
C LYS A 263 15.74 0.02 -18.49
N LEU A 264 16.84 -0.71 -18.47
CA LEU A 264 18.18 -0.21 -18.17
C LEU A 264 18.77 0.33 -19.47
N GLY A 265 19.15 1.61 -19.48
CA GLY A 265 19.64 2.31 -20.65
C GLY A 265 21.09 2.79 -20.48
N HIS A 266 21.89 2.63 -21.53
CA HIS A 266 23.24 3.17 -21.64
C HIS A 266 23.39 3.89 -22.97
N LYS A 267 23.52 5.21 -22.94
CA LYS A 267 23.73 6.05 -24.12
C LYS A 267 25.23 6.23 -24.33
N LEU A 268 25.79 5.53 -25.30
CA LEU A 268 27.22 5.53 -25.60
C LEU A 268 27.70 6.90 -26.11
N SER A 269 28.99 7.18 -25.96
CA SER A 269 29.64 8.44 -26.38
C SER A 269 29.52 8.74 -27.89
N ASN A 270 29.21 7.73 -28.72
CA ASN A 270 28.95 7.87 -30.15
C ASN A 270 27.46 8.15 -30.50
N GLY A 271 26.60 8.30 -29.48
CA GLY A 271 25.18 8.58 -29.63
C GLY A 271 24.25 7.37 -29.76
N SER A 272 24.77 6.14 -29.85
CA SER A 272 23.93 4.93 -29.86
C SER A 272 23.50 4.50 -28.45
N TYR A 273 22.45 3.69 -28.36
CA TYR A 273 21.89 3.22 -27.09
C TYR A 273 22.01 1.70 -26.97
N ILE A 274 22.42 1.25 -25.78
CA ILE A 274 22.36 -0.15 -25.35
C ILE A 274 21.24 -0.26 -24.30
N TRP A 275 20.41 -1.29 -24.44
CA TRP A 275 19.21 -1.52 -23.64
C TRP A 275 19.20 -2.92 -23.02
N SER A 276 18.60 -3.05 -21.85
CA SER A 276 18.15 -4.36 -21.34
C SER A 276 16.81 -4.77 -21.96
N ARG A 277 16.38 -6.00 -21.66
CA ARG A 277 14.95 -6.37 -21.69
C ARG A 277 14.11 -5.46 -20.78
N GLU A 278 12.80 -5.51 -20.95
CA GLU A 278 11.83 -4.89 -20.04
C GLU A 278 11.69 -5.69 -18.74
N TYR A 279 11.61 -4.96 -17.63
CA TYR A 279 11.28 -5.46 -16.30
C TYR A 279 10.03 -4.73 -15.77
N HIS A 280 9.46 -5.22 -14.67
CA HIS A 280 8.27 -4.63 -14.08
C HIS A 280 8.23 -4.84 -12.57
N PHE A 281 7.61 -3.92 -11.83
CA PHE A 281 7.41 -4.03 -10.38
C PHE A 281 6.06 -3.43 -9.96
N ARG A 282 5.58 -3.77 -8.77
CA ARG A 282 4.47 -3.06 -8.12
C ARG A 282 5.05 -2.08 -7.10
N ALA A 283 4.67 -0.80 -7.16
CA ALA A 283 5.06 0.19 -6.17
C ALA A 283 4.44 -0.14 -4.80
N SER A 284 5.19 0.14 -3.72
CA SER A 284 4.78 -0.19 -2.35
C SER A 284 3.45 0.47 -1.94
N PRO A 285 2.70 -0.15 -1.00
CA PRO A 285 1.62 0.48 -0.26
C PRO A 285 2.05 1.78 0.43
N TYR A 286 1.11 2.70 0.61
CA TYR A 286 1.30 3.84 1.50
C TYR A 286 1.50 3.36 2.97
N PRO A 287 2.34 3.99 3.80
CA PRO A 287 2.53 3.61 5.21
C PRO A 287 1.20 3.64 6.01
N GLY A 288 0.78 2.48 6.49
CA GLY A 288 -0.53 2.25 7.11
C GLY A 288 -1.73 2.13 6.18
N GLN A 289 -1.51 1.83 4.90
CA GLN A 289 -2.57 1.36 4.02
C GLN A 289 -3.13 0.01 4.52
N ASN A 290 -4.45 -0.10 4.68
CA ASN A 290 -5.09 -1.36 5.07
C ASN A 290 -5.26 -2.28 3.85
N SER A 291 -4.28 -3.14 3.57
CA SER A 291 -4.34 -4.11 2.46
C SER A 291 -3.59 -5.38 2.81
N LEU A 292 -3.90 -6.49 2.13
CA LEU A 292 -3.11 -7.72 2.23
C LEU A 292 -1.64 -7.42 1.89
N GLN A 293 -0.72 -7.72 2.81
CA GLN A 293 0.71 -7.39 2.70
C GLN A 293 1.56 -8.58 3.14
N ARG A 294 2.42 -9.07 2.23
CA ARG A 294 3.09 -10.37 2.36
C ARG A 294 4.60 -10.19 2.26
N VAL A 295 5.27 -10.35 3.39
CA VAL A 295 6.69 -10.07 3.60
C VAL A 295 7.43 -11.39 3.78
N VAL A 296 8.52 -11.61 3.06
CA VAL A 296 9.42 -12.75 3.28
C VAL A 296 10.68 -12.31 4.00
N ILE A 297 11.15 -13.12 4.95
CA ILE A 297 12.31 -12.81 5.80
C ILE A 297 13.12 -14.10 6.03
N PHE A 298 14.43 -14.04 5.75
CA PHE A 298 15.42 -15.09 6.01
C PHE A 298 16.83 -14.47 6.04
N GLY A 299 17.78 -15.10 6.72
CA GLY A 299 19.21 -14.80 6.55
C GLY A 299 19.89 -15.87 5.69
N ASP A 300 21.21 -15.72 5.47
CA ASP A 300 22.11 -16.86 5.29
C ASP A 300 21.82 -17.74 4.05
N MET A 301 21.20 -17.19 3.00
CA MET A 301 20.81 -17.95 1.82
C MET A 301 22.01 -18.36 0.96
N GLY A 302 23.03 -17.51 0.86
CA GLY A 302 24.15 -17.73 -0.06
C GLY A 302 23.73 -17.95 -1.51
N LYS A 303 24.51 -18.76 -2.23
CA LYS A 303 24.30 -19.15 -3.63
C LYS A 303 24.60 -20.63 -3.84
N ASP A 304 24.20 -21.19 -4.99
CA ASP A 304 24.71 -22.49 -5.49
C ASP A 304 24.54 -22.57 -7.02
N GLU A 305 25.31 -23.43 -7.68
CA GLU A 305 25.38 -23.50 -9.13
C GLU A 305 24.30 -24.39 -9.75
N ALA A 306 23.39 -23.81 -10.53
CA ALA A 306 22.26 -24.50 -11.12
C ALA A 306 22.62 -25.54 -12.22
N ASP A 307 23.89 -25.66 -12.61
CA ASP A 307 24.41 -26.77 -13.41
C ASP A 307 25.14 -27.85 -12.59
N GLY A 308 25.22 -27.68 -11.27
CA GLY A 308 25.90 -28.53 -10.32
C GLY A 308 27.43 -28.46 -10.41
N SER A 309 28.00 -27.34 -10.87
CA SER A 309 29.43 -27.05 -10.70
C SER A 309 29.81 -26.89 -9.22
N ASN A 310 31.07 -27.14 -8.89
CA ASN A 310 31.65 -26.74 -7.61
C ASN A 310 32.35 -25.37 -7.75
N GLU A 311 32.65 -24.71 -6.64
CA GLU A 311 33.30 -23.40 -6.62
C GLU A 311 33.82 -23.09 -5.21
N TYR A 312 34.42 -21.90 -5.03
CA TYR A 312 34.80 -21.42 -3.70
C TYR A 312 33.56 -21.24 -2.80
N ASN A 313 33.73 -21.50 -1.52
CA ASN A 313 32.70 -21.31 -0.49
C ASN A 313 31.36 -22.01 -0.81
N ASN A 314 31.35 -23.11 -1.59
CA ASN A 314 30.12 -23.86 -1.86
C ASN A 314 29.70 -24.73 -0.65
N PHE A 315 29.02 -24.11 0.31
CA PHE A 315 28.46 -24.77 1.49
C PHE A 315 27.00 -24.37 1.77
N GLN A 316 26.28 -23.81 0.77
CA GLN A 316 24.90 -23.34 0.93
C GLN A 316 23.87 -24.19 0.16
N HIS A 317 23.84 -25.48 0.46
CA HIS A 317 23.02 -26.48 -0.25
C HIS A 317 21.50 -26.25 -0.22
N GLY A 318 20.99 -25.36 0.64
CA GLY A 318 19.58 -24.93 0.61
C GLY A 318 19.28 -23.79 -0.36
N SER A 319 20.30 -23.07 -0.85
CA SER A 319 20.18 -21.78 -1.55
C SER A 319 19.26 -21.82 -2.77
N LEU A 320 19.50 -22.77 -3.68
CA LEU A 320 18.69 -22.94 -4.89
C LEU A 320 17.25 -23.38 -4.58
N ASN A 321 17.04 -24.17 -3.52
CA ASN A 321 15.70 -24.57 -3.09
C ASN A 321 14.91 -23.36 -2.56
N THR A 322 15.52 -22.56 -1.69
CA THR A 322 14.91 -21.31 -1.17
C THR A 322 14.58 -20.37 -2.33
N THR A 323 15.55 -20.10 -3.21
CA THR A 323 15.34 -19.27 -4.40
C THR A 323 14.17 -19.78 -5.26
N GLN A 324 14.11 -21.09 -5.52
CA GLN A 324 13.03 -21.68 -6.34
C GLN A 324 11.64 -21.58 -5.68
N GLN A 325 11.52 -21.78 -4.36
CA GLN A 325 10.23 -21.61 -3.67
C GLN A 325 9.76 -20.16 -3.70
N LEU A 326 10.67 -19.20 -3.52
CA LEU A 326 10.35 -17.79 -3.59
C LEU A 326 9.92 -17.37 -5.01
N VAL A 327 10.53 -17.93 -6.06
CA VAL A 327 10.10 -17.69 -7.46
C VAL A 327 8.73 -18.28 -7.74
N GLN A 328 8.38 -19.42 -7.14
CA GLN A 328 7.05 -20.04 -7.26
C GLN A 328 5.96 -19.26 -6.51
N ASP A 329 6.27 -18.78 -5.31
CA ASP A 329 5.36 -18.03 -4.42
C ASP A 329 5.35 -16.50 -4.72
N LEU A 330 6.13 -16.03 -5.72
CA LEU A 330 6.41 -14.61 -5.99
C LEU A 330 5.17 -13.74 -6.23
N LYS A 331 4.08 -14.29 -6.80
CA LYS A 331 2.82 -13.54 -6.96
C LYS A 331 2.16 -13.19 -5.62
N ASP A 332 2.52 -13.95 -4.59
CA ASP A 332 2.04 -13.80 -3.23
C ASP A 332 3.14 -13.37 -2.25
N ILE A 333 4.23 -12.79 -2.76
CA ILE A 333 5.29 -12.12 -2.00
C ILE A 333 5.37 -10.68 -2.53
N ASP A 334 5.31 -9.70 -1.64
CA ASP A 334 5.26 -8.29 -2.03
C ASP A 334 6.58 -7.55 -1.73
N ILE A 335 7.38 -8.07 -0.79
CA ILE A 335 8.73 -7.58 -0.41
C ILE A 335 9.54 -8.69 0.26
N ILE A 336 10.86 -8.68 0.09
CA ILE A 336 11.81 -9.65 0.66
C ILE A 336 12.86 -8.91 1.52
N PHE A 337 13.21 -9.49 2.67
CA PHE A 337 14.34 -9.09 3.50
C PHE A 337 15.33 -10.26 3.66
N HIS A 338 16.55 -10.10 3.12
CA HIS A 338 17.67 -11.03 3.36
C HIS A 338 18.57 -10.43 4.46
N ILE A 339 18.46 -10.95 5.68
CA ILE A 339 19.05 -10.34 6.88
C ILE A 339 20.50 -10.79 7.13
N GLY A 340 21.38 -10.40 6.20
CA GLY A 340 22.82 -10.66 6.25
C GLY A 340 23.22 -12.06 5.78
N ASP A 341 24.52 -12.23 5.56
CA ASP A 341 25.17 -13.40 4.97
C ASP A 341 24.54 -13.74 3.60
N ILE A 342 24.82 -12.82 2.68
CA ILE A 342 24.14 -12.65 1.41
C ILE A 342 24.57 -13.74 0.41
N CYS A 343 25.87 -13.84 0.14
CA CYS A 343 26.41 -14.66 -0.95
C CYS A 343 27.59 -15.56 -0.55
N TYR A 344 28.15 -15.37 0.66
CA TYR A 344 29.39 -16.02 1.12
C TYR A 344 30.56 -15.94 0.12
N ALA A 345 30.65 -14.84 -0.66
CA ALA A 345 31.74 -14.63 -1.61
C ALA A 345 33.10 -14.62 -0.90
N ASN A 346 33.17 -14.02 0.30
CA ASN A 346 34.34 -13.99 1.19
C ASN A 346 35.65 -13.72 0.42
N GLY A 347 35.63 -12.71 -0.45
CA GLY A 347 36.74 -12.28 -1.28
C GLY A 347 36.88 -12.96 -2.64
N TYR A 348 36.07 -13.96 -2.98
CA TYR A 348 35.97 -14.53 -4.33
C TYR A 348 34.94 -13.75 -5.15
N ILE A 349 35.34 -12.53 -5.53
CA ILE A 349 34.49 -11.41 -5.99
C ILE A 349 33.50 -11.74 -7.13
N SER A 350 33.81 -12.72 -7.99
CA SER A 350 32.87 -13.19 -9.04
C SER A 350 31.51 -13.65 -8.53
N GLN A 351 31.45 -14.09 -7.27
CA GLN A 351 30.25 -14.69 -6.69
C GLN A 351 29.18 -13.65 -6.34
N TRP A 352 29.51 -12.35 -6.33
CA TRP A 352 28.52 -11.27 -6.25
C TRP A 352 27.71 -11.09 -7.54
N ASP A 353 28.33 -11.18 -8.72
CA ASP A 353 27.58 -11.19 -9.98
C ASP A 353 26.65 -12.41 -10.04
N GLN A 354 27.18 -13.58 -9.68
CA GLN A 354 26.44 -14.84 -9.59
C GLN A 354 25.22 -14.73 -8.66
N PHE A 355 25.38 -14.19 -7.45
CA PHE A 355 24.27 -13.96 -6.54
C PHE A 355 23.23 -12.99 -7.13
N THR A 356 23.64 -11.85 -7.69
CA THR A 356 22.69 -10.91 -8.32
C THR A 356 21.94 -11.52 -9.51
N ALA A 357 22.57 -12.43 -10.26
CA ALA A 357 21.91 -13.24 -11.29
C ALA A 357 20.93 -14.28 -10.70
N GLN A 358 21.29 -14.96 -9.62
CA GLN A 358 20.42 -15.93 -8.94
C GLN A 358 19.15 -15.28 -8.38
N VAL A 359 19.25 -14.08 -7.79
CA VAL A 359 18.10 -13.35 -7.23
C VAL A 359 17.39 -12.43 -8.22
N GLU A 360 17.90 -12.24 -9.45
CA GLU A 360 17.28 -11.40 -10.48
C GLU A 360 15.78 -11.71 -10.68
N PRO A 361 15.30 -12.98 -10.75
CA PRO A 361 13.88 -13.28 -10.93
C PRO A 361 12.97 -12.78 -9.79
N LEU A 362 13.53 -12.50 -8.62
CA LEU A 362 12.85 -11.94 -7.45
C LEU A 362 13.07 -10.42 -7.41
N ALA A 363 14.34 -10.02 -7.28
CA ALA A 363 14.77 -8.67 -7.00
C ALA A 363 14.51 -7.69 -8.16
N SER A 364 14.30 -8.17 -9.39
CA SER A 364 13.89 -7.30 -10.50
C SER A 364 12.39 -6.98 -10.52
N THR A 365 11.59 -7.58 -9.63
CA THR A 365 10.12 -7.46 -9.59
C THR A 365 9.54 -7.07 -8.22
N VAL A 366 10.16 -7.48 -7.12
CA VAL A 366 9.83 -7.01 -5.76
C VAL A 366 11.07 -6.41 -5.07
N PRO A 367 10.92 -5.51 -4.07
CA PRO A 367 12.07 -4.98 -3.35
C PRO A 367 12.78 -6.10 -2.60
N TYR A 368 14.09 -6.20 -2.81
CA TYR A 368 14.99 -7.16 -2.17
C TYR A 368 15.87 -6.38 -1.20
N MET A 369 15.32 -6.15 -0.01
CA MET A 369 15.98 -5.41 1.07
C MET A 369 17.01 -6.33 1.75
N ILE A 370 18.13 -5.76 2.20
CA ILE A 370 19.23 -6.53 2.78
C ILE A 370 19.75 -5.91 4.08
N ALA A 371 20.25 -6.74 5.00
CA ALA A 371 21.16 -6.31 6.06
C ALA A 371 22.59 -6.76 5.75
N SER A 372 23.58 -6.27 6.50
CA SER A 372 24.93 -6.82 6.50
C SER A 372 25.07 -7.92 7.55
N GLY A 373 25.75 -9.01 7.21
CA GLY A 373 26.23 -10.02 8.16
C GLY A 373 27.76 -10.05 8.26
N ASN A 374 28.30 -11.00 9.02
CA ASN A 374 29.74 -11.10 9.23
C ASN A 374 30.48 -11.48 7.95
N HIS A 375 29.87 -12.27 7.06
CA HIS A 375 30.46 -12.59 5.76
C HIS A 375 30.44 -11.43 4.74
N GLU A 376 29.73 -10.34 5.02
CA GLU A 376 29.87 -9.08 4.27
C GLU A 376 30.95 -8.17 4.86
N ARG A 377 31.03 -8.06 6.19
CA ARG A 377 31.65 -6.89 6.85
C ARG A 377 32.87 -7.17 7.73
N ASP A 378 33.02 -8.36 8.30
CA ASP A 378 34.06 -8.61 9.31
C ASP A 378 35.48 -8.69 8.74
N TRP A 379 36.34 -7.77 9.20
CA TRP A 379 37.78 -7.81 8.96
C TRP A 379 38.59 -7.12 10.07
N PRO A 380 39.73 -7.67 10.54
CA PRO A 380 40.50 -7.08 11.63
C PRO A 380 40.98 -5.67 11.31
N GLY A 381 40.77 -4.72 12.23
CA GLY A 381 41.21 -3.33 12.08
C GLY A 381 40.39 -2.49 11.07
N SER A 382 39.34 -3.04 10.46
CA SER A 382 38.46 -2.34 9.51
C SER A 382 37.37 -1.47 10.18
N GLY A 383 37.34 -1.42 11.51
CA GLY A 383 36.29 -0.73 12.27
C GLY A 383 34.98 -1.51 12.44
N SER A 384 34.92 -2.78 12.01
CA SER A 384 33.88 -3.71 12.45
C SER A 384 33.98 -3.96 13.96
N PHE A 385 32.86 -4.25 14.60
CA PHE A 385 32.78 -4.57 16.03
C PHE A 385 33.36 -5.96 16.31
N TYR A 386 33.08 -6.92 15.45
CA TYR A 386 33.74 -8.22 15.44
C TYR A 386 35.04 -8.17 14.64
N GLY A 387 36.06 -8.87 15.15
CA GLY A 387 37.40 -8.92 14.59
C GLY A 387 37.66 -10.15 13.73
N ASN A 388 36.61 -10.77 13.18
CA ASN A 388 36.74 -12.01 12.41
C ASN A 388 37.34 -11.73 11.01
N LEU A 389 37.65 -12.81 10.28
CA LEU A 389 38.15 -12.77 8.90
C LEU A 389 37.04 -13.07 7.87
N ASP A 390 35.78 -13.13 8.31
CA ASP A 390 34.74 -13.91 7.65
C ASP A 390 34.34 -13.35 6.28
N SER A 391 34.49 -12.03 6.10
CA SER A 391 34.31 -11.38 4.80
C SER A 391 35.44 -11.62 3.79
N GLY A 392 36.50 -12.36 4.15
CA GLY A 392 37.66 -12.63 3.28
C GLY A 392 38.29 -11.38 2.64
N GLY A 393 38.34 -10.29 3.41
CA GLY A 393 38.95 -9.02 3.00
C GLY A 393 38.02 -8.04 2.29
N GLU A 394 36.75 -8.37 2.05
CA GLU A 394 35.76 -7.47 1.44
C GLU A 394 35.36 -6.27 2.31
N CYS A 395 35.37 -6.43 3.65
CA CYS A 395 35.14 -5.41 4.68
C CYS A 395 33.95 -4.46 4.43
N GLY A 396 32.84 -4.98 3.90
CA GLY A 396 31.57 -4.28 3.64
C GLY A 396 31.44 -3.65 2.26
N VAL A 397 32.55 -3.44 1.54
CA VAL A 397 32.61 -2.63 0.31
C VAL A 397 31.67 -3.14 -0.79
N LEU A 398 31.52 -4.47 -0.90
CA LEU A 398 30.68 -5.08 -1.92
C LEU A 398 29.21 -5.09 -1.54
N ALA A 399 28.88 -5.41 -0.30
CA ALA A 399 27.52 -5.31 0.21
C ALA A 399 26.98 -3.88 0.08
N GLU A 400 27.77 -2.89 0.49
CA GLU A 400 27.35 -1.49 0.46
C GLU A 400 27.22 -0.94 -0.97
N THR A 401 27.97 -1.48 -1.94
CA THR A 401 27.99 -1.00 -3.32
C THR A 401 27.02 -1.75 -4.23
N MET A 402 27.05 -3.08 -4.23
CA MET A 402 26.29 -3.94 -5.14
C MET A 402 24.78 -3.82 -4.92
N PHE A 403 24.36 -3.57 -3.69
CA PHE A 403 22.97 -3.35 -3.31
C PHE A 403 22.78 -1.92 -2.79
N TYR A 404 21.55 -1.40 -2.89
CA TYR A 404 21.15 -0.14 -2.29
C TYR A 404 20.25 -0.42 -1.09
N VAL A 405 20.45 0.31 -0.01
CA VAL A 405 19.52 0.43 1.12
C VAL A 405 19.36 1.91 1.47
N PRO A 406 18.19 2.35 1.99
CA PRO A 406 17.92 3.76 2.26
C PRO A 406 18.61 4.32 3.53
N ALA A 407 19.76 3.75 3.92
CA ALA A 407 20.59 4.22 5.00
C ALA A 407 21.05 5.68 4.79
N GLU A 408 21.30 6.39 5.89
CA GLU A 408 21.95 7.70 5.86
C GLU A 408 23.40 7.58 5.38
N ASN A 409 24.10 6.53 5.84
CA ASN A 409 25.43 6.13 5.41
C ASN A 409 25.45 4.61 5.14
N ARG A 410 25.72 4.20 3.89
CA ARG A 410 25.71 2.79 3.46
C ARG A 410 26.78 1.94 4.16
N ALA A 411 27.94 2.52 4.48
CA ALA A 411 29.02 1.86 5.22
C ALA A 411 28.67 1.52 6.68
N LYS A 412 27.56 2.02 7.21
CA LYS A 412 27.02 1.72 8.55
C LYS A 412 25.81 0.77 8.53
N PHE A 413 25.30 0.46 7.34
CA PHE A 413 24.21 -0.47 7.01
C PHE A 413 22.86 -0.40 7.75
N TRP A 414 22.71 0.29 8.88
CA TRP A 414 21.44 0.40 9.59
C TRP A 414 20.48 1.39 8.89
N TYR A 415 19.20 1.01 8.80
CA TYR A 415 18.16 1.85 8.17
C TYR A 415 16.73 1.47 8.61
N SER A 416 15.80 2.37 8.35
CA SER A 416 14.35 2.17 8.55
C SER A 416 13.65 2.04 7.19
N THR A 417 12.65 1.16 7.07
CA THR A 417 11.78 1.14 5.89
C THR A 417 10.36 0.71 6.22
N ASP A 418 9.42 1.03 5.32
CA ASP A 418 7.98 0.90 5.53
C ASP A 418 7.35 0.07 4.40
N TYR A 419 6.54 -0.93 4.76
CA TYR A 419 5.71 -1.67 3.80
C TYR A 419 4.27 -1.75 4.31
N GLY A 420 3.47 -0.74 3.97
CA GLY A 420 2.09 -0.65 4.45
C GLY A 420 2.03 -0.60 5.98
N MET A 421 1.33 -1.55 6.60
CA MET A 421 1.17 -1.71 8.05
C MET A 421 2.44 -2.16 8.78
N PHE A 422 3.49 -2.55 8.05
CA PHE A 422 4.77 -2.92 8.62
C PHE A 422 5.75 -1.74 8.69
N ARG A 423 6.38 -1.55 9.85
CA ARG A 423 7.62 -0.79 10.04
C ARG A 423 8.76 -1.78 10.28
N PHE A 424 9.86 -1.62 9.56
CA PHE A 424 11.09 -2.35 9.78
C PHE A 424 12.19 -1.42 10.31
N CYS A 425 12.85 -1.85 11.37
CA CYS A 425 14.09 -1.25 11.86
C CYS A 425 15.22 -2.27 11.69
N ILE A 426 16.13 -2.00 10.75
CA ILE A 426 17.23 -2.89 10.37
C ILE A 426 18.50 -2.39 11.07
N ALA A 427 19.11 -3.27 11.85
CA ALA A 427 20.41 -3.08 12.48
C ALA A 427 21.52 -3.81 11.71
N ASP A 428 22.72 -3.27 11.77
CA ASP A 428 23.97 -3.90 11.34
C ASP A 428 24.67 -4.48 12.57
N THR A 429 24.73 -5.81 12.68
CA THR A 429 25.34 -6.46 13.85
C THR A 429 26.85 -6.41 13.87
N GLU A 430 27.48 -5.99 12.76
CA GLU A 430 28.92 -5.90 12.63
C GLU A 430 29.44 -4.51 13.02
N HIS A 431 28.57 -3.65 13.56
CA HIS A 431 28.90 -2.40 14.24
C HIS A 431 28.21 -2.34 15.64
N ASP A 432 28.78 -1.58 16.57
CA ASP A 432 28.36 -1.58 17.98
C ASP A 432 26.92 -1.06 18.19
N TRP A 433 26.02 -1.92 18.67
CA TRP A 433 24.60 -1.63 18.93
C TRP A 433 24.27 -1.21 20.37
N ARG A 434 25.27 -1.13 21.26
CA ARG A 434 25.06 -0.94 22.70
C ARG A 434 24.66 0.49 23.07
N GLU A 435 24.11 0.68 24.27
CA GLU A 435 23.62 1.99 24.72
C GLU A 435 24.69 3.10 24.59
N GLY A 436 24.28 4.25 24.03
CA GLY A 436 25.14 5.40 23.74
C GLY A 436 25.76 5.41 22.34
N THR A 437 25.82 4.28 21.62
CA THR A 437 26.35 4.26 20.24
C THR A 437 25.46 5.04 19.28
N GLU A 438 25.96 5.25 18.05
CA GLU A 438 25.18 5.87 16.99
C GLU A 438 24.04 4.96 16.52
N GLN A 439 24.31 3.65 16.39
CA GLN A 439 23.32 2.64 16.04
C GLN A 439 22.20 2.56 17.08
N TYR A 440 22.50 2.54 18.38
CA TYR A 440 21.47 2.50 19.42
C TYR A 440 20.50 3.69 19.33
N ARG A 441 21.04 4.90 19.08
CA ARG A 441 20.24 6.11 18.88
C ARG A 441 19.42 6.06 17.58
N PHE A 442 19.97 5.49 16.51
CA PHE A 442 19.18 5.22 15.30
C PHE A 442 18.03 4.24 15.57
N ILE A 443 18.29 3.12 16.26
CA ILE A 443 17.28 2.11 16.60
C ILE A 443 16.17 2.73 17.45
N GLU A 444 16.51 3.49 18.50
CA GLU A 444 15.52 4.20 19.31
C GLU A 444 14.66 5.16 18.46
N ASN A 445 15.27 5.97 17.57
CA ASN A 445 14.53 6.87 16.69
C ASN A 445 13.64 6.13 15.68
N CYS A 446 14.08 4.99 15.15
CA CYS A 446 13.28 4.15 14.24
C CYS A 446 12.06 3.54 14.94
N LEU A 447 12.24 3.05 16.17
CA LEU A 447 11.20 2.47 17.01
C LEU A 447 10.25 3.53 17.62
N ALA A 448 10.72 4.77 17.81
CA ALA A 448 9.92 5.88 18.35
C ALA A 448 9.09 6.62 17.29
N SER A 449 9.54 6.64 16.03
CA SER A 449 8.92 7.40 14.94
C SER A 449 7.75 6.69 14.23
N VAL A 450 7.42 5.46 14.64
CA VAL A 450 6.31 4.70 14.05
C VAL A 450 4.98 5.05 14.71
N ASP A 451 4.01 5.44 13.90
CA ASP A 451 2.62 5.53 14.33
C ASP A 451 2.05 4.11 14.41
N ARG A 452 2.01 3.53 15.61
CA ARG A 452 1.50 2.15 15.84
C ARG A 452 -0.01 1.99 15.63
N GLN A 453 -0.78 3.05 15.39
CA GLN A 453 -2.17 2.91 14.93
C GLN A 453 -2.22 2.67 13.42
N LYS A 454 -1.32 3.29 12.64
CA LYS A 454 -1.20 3.10 11.18
C LYS A 454 -0.33 1.90 10.83
N GLN A 455 0.77 1.71 11.55
CA GLN A 455 1.75 0.66 11.31
C GLN A 455 1.85 -0.22 12.57
N PRO A 456 0.81 -1.03 12.83
CA PRO A 456 0.73 -1.84 14.04
C PRO A 456 1.86 -2.87 14.11
N TRP A 457 2.37 -3.36 12.98
CA TRP A 457 3.36 -4.44 12.93
C TRP A 457 4.79 -3.87 12.94
N LEU A 458 5.37 -3.77 14.14
CA LEU A 458 6.72 -3.25 14.35
C LEU A 458 7.73 -4.41 14.43
N ILE A 459 8.56 -4.51 13.39
CA ILE A 459 9.52 -5.59 13.19
C ILE A 459 10.96 -5.06 13.37
N PHE A 460 11.74 -5.73 14.20
CA PHE A 460 13.18 -5.49 14.33
C PHE A 460 13.95 -6.58 13.55
N LEU A 461 14.92 -6.17 12.74
CA LEU A 461 15.75 -7.08 11.93
C LEU A 461 17.22 -6.85 12.22
N ALA A 462 17.98 -7.93 12.35
CA ALA A 462 19.43 -7.95 12.56
C ALA A 462 19.99 -9.25 11.96
N HIS A 463 21.28 -9.30 11.65
CA HIS A 463 21.90 -10.55 11.19
C HIS A 463 22.24 -11.47 12.37
N ARG A 464 23.28 -11.17 13.16
CA ARG A 464 23.63 -11.95 14.36
C ARG A 464 22.50 -11.98 15.38
N VAL A 465 22.45 -13.03 16.20
CA VAL A 465 21.34 -13.23 17.15
C VAL A 465 21.51 -12.34 18.37
N LEU A 466 21.01 -11.10 18.29
CA LEU A 466 20.93 -10.20 19.45
C LEU A 466 19.82 -10.61 20.44
N GLY A 467 18.89 -11.48 20.03
CA GLY A 467 17.70 -11.87 20.81
C GLY A 467 17.89 -13.12 21.65
N TYR A 468 17.48 -14.27 21.11
CA TYR A 468 17.56 -15.58 21.75
C TYR A 468 17.73 -16.68 20.70
N SER A 469 18.69 -17.58 20.93
CA SER A 469 18.85 -18.84 20.20
C SER A 469 19.45 -19.91 21.11
N SER A 470 19.06 -21.17 20.89
CA SER A 470 19.65 -22.37 21.46
C SER A 470 20.70 -23.02 20.53
N GLY A 471 21.25 -22.27 19.56
CA GLY A 471 22.35 -22.76 18.71
C GLY A 471 23.53 -23.23 19.56
N SER A 472 24.07 -24.40 19.24
CA SER A 472 25.16 -25.10 19.97
C SER A 472 26.30 -24.16 20.34
N PHE A 473 26.90 -23.49 19.35
CA PHE A 473 28.06 -22.63 19.53
C PHE A 473 27.86 -21.51 20.57
N TYR A 474 26.70 -20.84 20.61
CA TYR A 474 26.43 -19.85 21.66
C TYR A 474 26.39 -20.47 23.05
N VAL A 475 25.83 -21.68 23.19
CA VAL A 475 25.69 -22.35 24.50
C VAL A 475 27.02 -22.93 24.98
N ASP A 476 27.88 -23.37 24.06
CA ASP A 476 29.25 -23.80 24.36
C ASP A 476 30.12 -22.63 24.84
N GLU A 477 29.85 -21.40 24.37
CA GLU A 477 30.41 -20.15 24.92
C GLU A 477 29.66 -19.62 26.16
N GLY A 478 28.65 -20.34 26.66
CA GLY A 478 27.90 -20.01 27.88
C GLY A 478 26.76 -18.99 27.70
N SER A 479 26.34 -18.73 26.47
CA SER A 479 25.30 -17.77 26.09
C SER A 479 24.10 -18.42 25.39
N PHE A 480 23.13 -17.61 24.99
CA PHE A 480 21.97 -17.97 24.15
C PHE A 480 21.68 -16.85 23.12
N ALA A 481 22.71 -16.13 22.70
CA ALA A 481 22.74 -14.96 21.82
C ALA A 481 24.18 -14.46 21.73
N GLU A 482 24.43 -13.45 20.90
CA GLU A 482 25.67 -12.68 21.00
C GLU A 482 25.88 -12.08 22.40
N PRO A 483 27.13 -12.07 22.92
CA PRO A 483 27.47 -11.36 24.15
C PRO A 483 27.01 -9.89 24.10
N MET A 484 26.33 -9.42 25.14
CA MET A 484 25.72 -8.07 25.21
C MET A 484 24.59 -7.80 24.20
N GLY A 485 24.15 -8.80 23.41
CA GLY A 485 23.18 -8.64 22.32
C GLY A 485 21.85 -8.02 22.77
N ARG A 486 21.20 -8.66 23.75
CA ARG A 486 19.88 -8.24 24.25
C ARG A 486 19.93 -7.13 25.30
N ASP A 487 21.07 -6.96 25.97
CA ASP A 487 21.11 -6.40 27.32
C ASP A 487 20.57 -4.96 27.38
N SER A 488 21.06 -4.08 26.50
CA SER A 488 20.53 -2.73 26.34
C SER A 488 19.34 -2.65 25.37
N LEU A 489 19.32 -3.46 24.29
CA LEU A 489 18.28 -3.36 23.26
C LEU A 489 16.89 -3.83 23.70
N GLN A 490 16.79 -4.80 24.62
CA GLN A 490 15.50 -5.24 25.16
C GLN A 490 14.73 -4.10 25.85
N SER A 491 15.44 -3.10 26.37
CA SER A 491 14.86 -1.86 26.92
C SER A 491 14.04 -1.13 25.85
N LEU A 492 14.60 -0.98 24.64
CA LEU A 492 13.95 -0.33 23.50
C LEU A 492 12.82 -1.21 22.94
N TRP A 493 13.08 -2.51 22.73
CA TRP A 493 12.08 -3.45 22.22
C TRP A 493 10.84 -3.49 23.12
N GLN A 494 11.01 -3.47 24.45
CA GLN A 494 9.92 -3.44 25.42
C GLN A 494 9.24 -2.06 25.50
N LYS A 495 10.00 -0.97 25.53
CA LYS A 495 9.52 0.42 25.59
C LYS A 495 8.62 0.77 24.40
N TYR A 496 9.02 0.36 23.20
CA TYR A 496 8.30 0.63 21.94
C TYR A 496 7.43 -0.54 21.48
N LYS A 497 7.38 -1.63 22.25
CA LYS A 497 6.57 -2.84 22.02
C LYS A 497 6.81 -3.45 20.63
N VAL A 498 8.05 -3.77 20.29
CA VAL A 498 8.38 -4.55 19.07
C VAL A 498 7.63 -5.88 19.14
N ASP A 499 6.91 -6.24 18.07
CA ASP A 499 6.07 -7.44 18.08
C ASP A 499 6.91 -8.68 17.80
N ILE A 500 7.78 -8.59 16.78
CA ILE A 500 8.68 -9.65 16.36
C ILE A 500 10.07 -9.08 16.08
N ALA A 501 11.11 -9.73 16.62
CA ALA A 501 12.51 -9.49 16.29
C ALA A 501 13.11 -10.74 15.62
N ILE A 502 13.71 -10.58 14.43
CA ILE A 502 14.13 -11.70 13.58
C ILE A 502 15.63 -11.60 13.25
N TYR A 503 16.31 -12.76 13.29
CA TYR A 503 17.76 -12.91 13.17
C TYR A 503 18.14 -13.98 12.12
N GLY A 504 19.29 -13.80 11.47
CA GLY A 504 19.98 -14.83 10.69
C GLY A 504 21.06 -15.52 11.54
N HIS A 505 22.23 -15.77 10.92
CA HIS A 505 23.51 -16.23 11.49
C HIS A 505 23.52 -17.66 12.07
N VAL A 506 22.48 -18.04 12.79
CA VAL A 506 22.28 -19.43 13.22
C VAL A 506 21.49 -20.14 12.12
N HIS A 507 22.15 -21.04 11.39
CA HIS A 507 21.59 -21.72 10.22
C HIS A 507 20.52 -22.79 10.58
N ASN A 508 19.41 -22.38 11.16
CA ASN A 508 18.22 -23.19 11.43
C ASN A 508 16.99 -22.28 11.61
N TYR A 509 15.89 -22.83 12.13
CA TYR A 509 14.74 -22.04 12.57
C TYR A 509 14.43 -22.28 14.05
N GLU A 510 14.25 -21.19 14.81
CA GLU A 510 13.82 -21.23 16.21
C GLU A 510 12.88 -20.07 16.51
N ARG A 511 11.91 -20.28 17.41
CA ARG A 511 10.97 -19.23 17.83
C ARG A 511 10.68 -19.28 19.33
N THR A 512 10.67 -18.10 19.95
CA THR A 512 10.36 -17.94 21.37
C THR A 512 8.86 -17.79 21.67
N CYS A 513 8.51 -17.86 22.96
CA CYS A 513 7.35 -17.17 23.53
C CYS A 513 7.53 -15.65 23.44
N PRO A 514 6.46 -14.84 23.58
CA PRO A 514 6.60 -13.43 23.96
C PRO A 514 7.42 -13.35 25.25
N ILE A 515 8.52 -12.60 25.24
CA ILE A 515 9.57 -12.68 26.26
C ILE A 515 10.15 -11.30 26.58
N TYR A 516 10.56 -11.13 27.84
CA TYR A 516 11.36 -10.00 28.32
C TYR A 516 12.24 -10.49 29.48
N GLN A 517 13.51 -10.05 29.56
CA GLN A 517 14.45 -10.45 30.62
C GLN A 517 14.47 -11.98 30.89
N ASN A 518 14.60 -12.76 29.80
CA ASN A 518 14.63 -14.23 29.81
C ASN A 518 13.35 -14.94 30.33
N ILE A 519 12.25 -14.21 30.60
CA ILE A 519 10.99 -14.73 31.15
C ILE A 519 9.86 -14.61 30.10
N CYS A 520 9.14 -15.71 29.84
CA CYS A 520 7.93 -15.66 29.00
C CYS A 520 6.84 -14.79 29.64
N THR A 521 6.43 -13.75 28.93
CA THR A 521 5.40 -12.78 29.34
C THR A 521 3.99 -13.22 28.93
N ASN A 522 3.91 -14.18 28.00
CA ASN A 522 2.67 -14.85 27.59
C ASN A 522 2.90 -16.37 27.49
N LYS A 523 1.85 -17.16 27.75
CA LYS A 523 1.87 -18.64 27.77
C LYS A 523 1.30 -19.29 26.50
N GLU A 524 0.61 -18.53 25.66
CA GLU A 524 0.04 -19.04 24.41
C GLU A 524 1.17 -19.43 23.45
N LYS A 525 0.92 -20.40 22.57
CA LYS A 525 1.95 -20.90 21.63
C LYS A 525 1.77 -20.46 20.18
N ASN A 526 0.51 -20.33 19.75
CA ASN A 526 0.11 -20.13 18.35
C ASN A 526 -1.01 -19.08 18.16
N TYR A 527 -1.87 -18.82 19.14
CA TYR A 527 -3.00 -17.88 19.01
C TYR A 527 -2.87 -16.77 20.04
N TYR A 528 -2.13 -15.73 19.67
CA TYR A 528 -1.85 -14.59 20.55
C TYR A 528 -3.01 -13.59 20.52
N LYS A 529 -3.53 -13.22 21.70
CA LYS A 529 -4.62 -12.24 21.82
C LYS A 529 -4.26 -11.11 22.78
N GLY A 530 -4.52 -9.87 22.37
CA GLY A 530 -4.29 -8.67 23.17
C GLY A 530 -2.82 -8.35 23.38
N THR A 531 -2.49 -7.64 24.46
CA THR A 531 -1.13 -7.22 24.78
C THR A 531 -0.29 -8.41 25.24
N LEU A 532 0.82 -8.70 24.56
CA LEU A 532 1.66 -9.87 24.84
C LEU A 532 2.73 -9.61 25.92
N ASN A 533 2.91 -8.34 26.31
CA ASN A 533 3.82 -7.85 27.36
C ASN A 533 5.32 -8.15 27.14
N GLY A 534 5.70 -8.63 25.95
CA GLY A 534 7.07 -8.94 25.55
C GLY A 534 7.15 -9.22 24.04
N THR A 535 8.34 -9.11 23.46
CA THR A 535 8.61 -9.34 22.03
C THR A 535 8.73 -10.84 21.74
N ILE A 536 8.35 -11.29 20.54
CA ILE A 536 8.69 -12.65 20.06
C ILE A 536 10.00 -12.58 19.28
N HIS A 537 10.94 -13.45 19.61
CA HIS A 537 12.22 -13.57 18.91
C HIS A 537 12.21 -14.79 17.99
N VAL A 538 12.81 -14.66 16.82
CA VAL A 538 12.83 -15.68 15.77
C VAL A 538 14.22 -15.77 15.15
N VAL A 539 14.80 -16.96 15.13
CA VAL A 539 15.92 -17.30 14.24
C VAL A 539 15.33 -17.80 12.92
N ALA A 540 15.80 -17.25 11.81
CA ALA A 540 15.38 -17.55 10.45
C ALA A 540 16.59 -17.68 9.50
N GLY A 541 17.73 -18.15 10.01
CA GLY A 541 18.96 -18.36 9.24
C GLY A 541 19.02 -19.66 8.45
N GLY A 542 17.95 -20.45 8.43
CA GLY A 542 17.83 -21.64 7.56
C GLY A 542 17.76 -21.34 6.06
N GLY A 543 18.18 -20.16 5.58
CA GLY A 543 17.99 -19.73 4.19
C GLY A 543 18.75 -20.56 3.17
N GLY A 544 19.94 -21.08 3.49
CA GLY A 544 20.69 -21.92 2.56
C GLY A 544 22.01 -22.49 3.07
N ALA A 545 22.71 -21.76 3.93
CA ALA A 545 23.99 -22.17 4.51
C ALA A 545 23.90 -23.42 5.39
N SER A 546 24.99 -24.20 5.41
CA SER A 546 25.09 -25.48 6.12
C SER A 546 24.58 -25.41 7.55
N LEU A 547 23.59 -26.26 7.86
CA LEU A 547 22.75 -26.15 9.05
C LEU A 547 23.54 -26.19 10.38
N ALA A 548 23.10 -25.37 11.34
CA ALA A 548 23.72 -25.24 12.65
C ALA A 548 22.97 -26.06 13.71
N GLU A 549 23.67 -26.95 14.42
CA GLU A 549 23.04 -27.82 15.43
C GLU A 549 22.53 -27.04 16.65
N PHE A 550 21.44 -27.52 17.24
CA PHE A 550 20.93 -27.01 18.51
C PHE A 550 21.66 -27.65 19.69
N SER A 551 21.95 -26.85 20.71
CA SER A 551 22.34 -27.35 22.03
C SER A 551 21.26 -28.28 22.62
N PRO A 552 21.65 -29.36 23.34
CA PRO A 552 20.72 -30.24 24.05
C PRO A 552 20.01 -29.57 25.25
N VAL A 553 20.29 -28.29 25.55
CA VAL A 553 19.60 -27.56 26.63
C VAL A 553 18.18 -27.16 26.22
N GLU A 554 17.18 -27.72 26.90
CA GLU A 554 15.79 -27.28 26.78
C GLU A 554 15.55 -25.98 27.55
N THR A 555 15.32 -24.88 26.82
CA THR A 555 14.96 -23.59 27.42
C THR A 555 13.44 -23.45 27.52
N LYS A 556 12.96 -22.87 28.63
CA LYS A 556 11.51 -22.66 28.86
C LYS A 556 10.84 -21.73 27.83
N TRP A 557 11.63 -20.93 27.11
CA TRP A 557 11.15 -19.95 26.15
C TRP A 557 11.13 -20.45 24.71
N SER A 558 11.88 -21.49 24.36
CA SER A 558 11.88 -22.05 23.00
C SER A 558 10.58 -22.81 22.76
N LEU A 559 9.71 -22.27 21.89
CA LEU A 559 8.41 -22.86 21.58
C LEU A 559 8.43 -23.72 20.31
N ALA A 560 9.37 -23.47 19.40
CA ALA A 560 9.54 -24.20 18.15
C ALA A 560 11.01 -24.18 17.74
N LYS A 561 11.49 -25.32 17.22
CA LYS A 561 12.80 -25.52 16.57
C LYS A 561 12.60 -26.34 15.30
N ASP A 562 13.41 -26.13 14.28
CA ASP A 562 13.48 -26.96 13.08
C ASP A 562 14.90 -26.93 12.51
N TYR A 563 15.48 -28.11 12.28
CA TYR A 563 16.82 -28.30 11.70
C TYR A 563 16.66 -28.73 10.23
N ASP A 564 16.31 -27.75 9.39
CA ASP A 564 16.05 -27.90 7.96
C ASP A 564 16.15 -26.51 7.32
N TYR A 565 16.17 -26.44 5.99
CA TYR A 565 16.18 -25.17 5.27
C TYR A 565 14.76 -24.58 5.17
N GLY A 566 14.63 -23.27 5.35
CA GLY A 566 13.34 -22.58 5.33
C GLY A 566 13.41 -21.07 5.52
N PHE A 567 12.26 -20.42 5.38
CA PHE A 567 12.10 -18.97 5.46
C PHE A 567 10.77 -18.59 6.15
N VAL A 568 10.72 -17.37 6.67
CA VAL A 568 9.50 -16.78 7.28
C VAL A 568 8.70 -16.07 6.20
N LYS A 569 7.37 -16.23 6.25
CA LYS A 569 6.39 -15.40 5.54
C LYS A 569 5.46 -14.75 6.58
N LEU A 570 5.48 -13.42 6.64
CA LEU A 570 4.51 -12.63 7.38
C LEU A 570 3.39 -12.22 6.42
N THR A 571 2.14 -12.38 6.84
CA THR A 571 0.96 -11.91 6.10
C THR A 571 0.12 -11.05 7.03
N ALA A 572 0.16 -9.73 6.86
CA ALA A 572 -0.82 -8.85 7.49
C ALA A 572 -2.09 -8.89 6.62
N PHE A 573 -3.20 -9.36 7.20
CA PHE A 573 -4.51 -9.30 6.54
C PHE A 573 -5.14 -7.92 6.70
N ASP A 574 -4.97 -7.34 7.90
CA ASP A 574 -5.45 -6.04 8.33
C ASP A 574 -4.62 -5.55 9.53
N HIS A 575 -5.01 -4.41 10.10
CA HIS A 575 -4.30 -3.76 11.22
C HIS A 575 -4.37 -4.52 12.55
N SER A 576 -5.24 -5.52 12.69
CA SER A 576 -5.43 -6.33 13.91
C SER A 576 -5.02 -7.80 13.76
N ASN A 577 -4.93 -8.29 12.52
CA ASN A 577 -4.62 -9.68 12.17
C ASN A 577 -3.28 -9.82 11.42
N LEU A 578 -2.21 -10.14 12.16
CA LEU A 578 -0.96 -10.63 11.59
C LEU A 578 -0.92 -12.16 11.63
N LEU A 579 -0.53 -12.76 10.51
CA LEU A 579 -0.21 -14.17 10.37
C LEU A 579 1.29 -14.33 10.19
N PHE A 580 1.93 -15.12 11.05
CA PHE A 580 3.31 -15.58 10.89
C PHE A 580 3.30 -17.05 10.47
N GLU A 581 4.06 -17.37 9.41
CA GLU A 581 4.24 -18.71 8.88
C GLU A 581 5.73 -18.98 8.63
N TYR A 582 6.20 -20.18 8.98
CA TYR A 582 7.51 -20.68 8.58
C TYR A 582 7.34 -21.82 7.57
N LYS A 583 7.98 -21.65 6.41
CA LYS A 583 7.93 -22.57 5.26
C LYS A 583 9.28 -23.26 5.08
N LYS A 584 9.28 -24.56 4.80
CA LYS A 584 10.51 -25.30 4.44
C LYS A 584 10.86 -25.09 2.96
N SER A 585 12.12 -24.82 2.66
CA SER A 585 12.60 -24.55 1.29
C SER A 585 12.53 -25.76 0.36
N ARG A 586 12.55 -26.97 0.91
CA ARG A 586 12.48 -28.23 0.13
C ARG A 586 11.13 -28.47 -0.57
N ASP A 587 10.04 -27.93 -0.03
CA ASP A 587 8.67 -28.26 -0.46
C ASP A 587 7.67 -27.08 -0.42
N GLY A 588 8.08 -25.91 0.09
CA GLY A 588 7.25 -24.70 0.17
C GLY A 588 6.11 -24.77 1.20
N LYS A 589 5.97 -25.87 1.93
CA LYS A 589 4.85 -26.13 2.84
C LYS A 589 5.11 -25.56 4.22
N PHE A 590 4.01 -25.26 4.89
CA PHE A 590 4.01 -24.86 6.29
C PHE A 590 4.52 -25.99 7.18
N SER A 591 5.48 -25.68 8.04
CA SER A 591 5.69 -26.45 9.27
C SER A 591 4.53 -26.21 10.24
N PHE A 592 4.45 -26.95 11.35
CA PHE A 592 3.34 -26.91 12.33
C PHE A 592 3.18 -25.58 13.11
N HIS A 593 3.89 -24.52 12.68
CA HIS A 593 4.07 -23.26 13.41
C HIS A 593 3.33 -22.10 12.74
N LYS A 594 2.02 -22.25 12.52
CA LYS A 594 1.13 -21.15 12.11
C LYS A 594 0.74 -20.32 13.33
N ILE A 595 0.94 -19.01 13.29
CA ILE A 595 0.58 -18.09 14.36
C ILE A 595 -0.43 -17.08 13.86
N ILE A 596 -1.47 -16.80 14.65
CA ILE A 596 -2.34 -15.63 14.44
C ILE A 596 -2.21 -14.71 15.64
N PHE A 597 -1.84 -13.45 15.37
CA PHE A 597 -1.97 -12.34 16.31
C PHE A 597 -3.34 -11.70 16.13
N LEU A 598 -4.02 -11.47 17.25
CA LEU A 598 -5.30 -10.76 17.34
C LEU A 598 -5.14 -9.63 18.34
N LEU A 599 -5.00 -8.39 17.88
CA LEU A 599 -4.98 -7.23 18.76
C LEU A 599 -6.37 -7.05 19.41
N ALA A 600 -6.54 -7.56 20.61
CA ALA A 600 -7.73 -7.29 21.42
C ALA A 600 -7.68 -5.84 21.92
N CYS A 601 -8.77 -5.10 21.73
CA CYS A 601 -8.85 -3.67 22.04
C CYS A 601 -8.82 -3.42 23.56
N ALA A 602 -7.62 -3.25 24.11
CA ALA A 602 -7.36 -3.13 25.54
C ALA A 602 -7.24 -1.66 26.00
N TYR A 603 -8.28 -0.86 25.75
CA TYR A 603 -8.43 0.49 26.34
C TYR A 603 -9.78 0.64 27.06
N SER A 604 -9.86 0.01 28.23
CA SER A 604 -10.82 0.32 29.29
C SER A 604 -10.30 -0.17 30.64
N VAL A 605 -10.75 0.47 31.72
CA VAL A 605 -10.43 0.14 33.13
C VAL A 605 -8.98 0.39 33.56
N ALA A 606 -8.58 1.66 33.62
CA ALA A 606 -7.78 2.19 34.76
C ALA A 606 -7.76 3.74 34.82
N ILE A 607 -8.34 4.27 35.91
CA ILE A 607 -8.17 5.55 36.63
C ILE A 607 -9.53 6.23 36.86
N CYS A 608 -10.19 5.88 37.97
CA CYS A 608 -10.93 6.82 38.84
C CYS A 608 -11.44 6.09 40.10
N THR A 609 -10.74 6.16 41.24
CA THR A 609 -11.31 5.77 42.56
C THR A 609 -10.56 6.38 43.76
N THR A 610 -10.11 7.62 43.64
CA THR A 610 -9.74 8.49 44.76
C THR A 610 -10.36 9.87 44.48
N SER A 611 -11.17 10.49 45.33
CA SER A 611 -11.43 10.22 46.76
C SER A 611 -12.75 10.83 47.24
N CYS A 612 -13.45 10.22 48.21
CA CYS A 612 -14.29 10.96 49.15
C CYS A 612 -14.42 10.21 50.50
N PHE A 613 -14.92 10.91 51.53
CA PHE A 613 -14.77 10.53 52.94
C PHE A 613 -15.98 9.78 53.55
N SER A 614 -15.66 8.82 54.43
CA SER A 614 -16.35 8.51 55.70
C SER A 614 -17.88 8.32 55.73
N LEU A 615 -18.32 7.07 55.98
CA LEU A 615 -19.19 6.81 57.14
C LEU A 615 -19.08 5.35 57.70
N LYS A 616 -19.69 5.16 58.86
CA LYS A 616 -19.82 3.94 59.70
C LYS A 616 -20.52 2.76 58.95
N MET A 617 -20.51 1.49 59.37
CA MET A 617 -20.26 0.91 60.70
C MET A 617 -20.02 -0.63 60.69
N MET A 618 -19.22 -1.14 61.65
CA MET A 618 -19.34 -2.44 62.37
C MET A 618 -19.25 -3.84 61.68
N LEU A 619 -18.46 -4.72 62.35
CA LEU A 619 -18.57 -6.21 62.47
C LEU A 619 -18.33 -7.08 61.21
N GLY A 620 -17.63 -8.22 61.26
CA GLY A 620 -16.77 -8.79 62.32
C GLY A 620 -16.32 -10.25 62.11
N ILE A 621 -15.07 -10.56 62.49
CA ILE A 621 -14.51 -11.87 62.96
C ILE A 621 -14.56 -13.13 62.02
N GLY A 622 -13.35 -13.58 61.60
CA GLY A 622 -12.93 -15.00 61.54
C GLY A 622 -13.40 -15.90 60.35
N GLY A 623 -12.79 -17.05 60.06
CA GLY A 623 -11.51 -17.62 60.55
C GLY A 623 -11.28 -19.11 60.17
N MET A 624 -10.01 -19.51 59.96
CA MET A 624 -9.44 -20.89 60.00
C MET A 624 -9.87 -22.03 59.02
N ARG A 625 -8.85 -22.55 58.31
CA ARG A 625 -8.46 -23.98 58.10
C ARG A 625 -9.44 -25.05 57.51
N SER A 626 -9.08 -25.52 56.31
CA SER A 626 -8.72 -26.93 55.93
C SER A 626 -9.57 -28.15 56.37
N VAL A 627 -9.96 -29.03 55.41
CA VAL A 627 -9.56 -30.47 55.35
C VAL A 627 -10.11 -31.23 54.11
N LYS A 628 -9.26 -32.14 53.59
CA LYS A 628 -9.35 -33.26 52.61
C LYS A 628 -10.71 -33.87 52.13
N LEU A 629 -10.70 -34.39 50.87
CA LEU A 629 -10.81 -35.84 50.45
C LEU A 629 -11.89 -36.28 49.39
N ASN A 630 -11.38 -36.78 48.25
CA ASN A 630 -11.79 -37.89 47.34
C ASN A 630 -13.21 -38.16 46.73
N LEU A 631 -13.16 -38.41 45.40
CA LEU A 631 -13.79 -39.44 44.53
C LEU A 631 -15.33 -39.59 44.32
N VAL A 632 -15.75 -39.26 43.09
CA VAL A 632 -16.44 -40.09 42.05
C VAL A 632 -17.35 -41.27 42.46
N ILE A 633 -18.61 -41.29 41.96
CA ILE A 633 -19.25 -42.35 41.09
C ILE A 633 -20.77 -42.13 40.95
N LEU A 634 -21.27 -42.00 39.71
CA LEU A 634 -22.53 -42.59 39.17
C LEU A 634 -22.51 -42.40 37.62
N LEU A 635 -22.63 -43.33 36.67
CA LEU A 635 -23.25 -44.66 36.43
C LEU A 635 -24.68 -44.68 35.83
N VAL A 636 -24.96 -45.77 35.07
CA VAL A 636 -26.20 -46.14 34.32
C VAL A 636 -26.29 -45.51 32.89
N LEU A 637 -26.08 -46.20 31.75
CA LEU A 637 -26.71 -47.40 31.09
C LEU A 637 -28.05 -47.05 30.37
N LEU A 638 -28.47 -47.54 29.17
CA LEU A 638 -28.03 -48.45 28.06
C LEU A 638 -28.69 -47.90 26.75
N ALA A 639 -28.10 -47.85 25.55
CA ALA A 639 -27.65 -48.90 24.59
C ALA A 639 -28.76 -49.68 23.83
N THR A 640 -28.93 -49.43 22.51
CA THR A 640 -29.39 -50.42 21.49
C THR A 640 -28.96 -50.10 20.04
N LEU A 641 -28.16 -51.01 19.47
CA LEU A 641 -28.18 -51.50 18.07
C LEU A 641 -27.86 -50.58 16.86
N GLN A 642 -27.63 -51.24 15.72
CA GLN A 642 -26.97 -50.75 14.51
C GLN A 642 -27.90 -50.83 13.29
N GLU A 643 -27.74 -49.93 12.33
CA GLU A 643 -27.61 -50.33 10.91
C GLU A 643 -26.79 -49.29 10.13
N ALA A 644 -26.41 -49.59 8.88
CA ALA A 644 -25.20 -49.03 8.27
C ALA A 644 -25.43 -48.21 6.99
N ARG A 645 -24.56 -47.21 6.77
CA ARG A 645 -23.99 -46.95 5.44
C ARG A 645 -22.63 -46.23 5.51
N SER A 646 -21.73 -46.64 4.62
CA SER A 646 -20.54 -45.88 4.27
C SER A 646 -20.95 -44.68 3.41
N HIS A 647 -20.43 -43.50 3.72
CA HIS A 647 -19.57 -42.72 2.81
C HIS A 647 -18.69 -41.81 3.67
N GLY A 648 -17.46 -41.54 3.24
CA GLY A 648 -16.56 -40.56 3.85
C GLY A 648 -16.26 -39.44 2.87
N ASP A 649 -15.81 -38.29 3.36
CA ASP A 649 -15.40 -37.16 2.53
C ASP A 649 -14.01 -36.64 2.90
N GLN A 650 -13.32 -36.10 1.89
CA GLN A 650 -11.93 -35.64 1.97
C GLN A 650 -11.86 -34.14 2.30
N PRO A 651 -10.76 -33.66 2.94
CA PRO A 651 -10.42 -32.24 2.96
C PRO A 651 -9.75 -31.79 1.64
N LEU A 652 -10.40 -32.07 0.51
CA LEU A 652 -10.13 -31.45 -0.79
C LEU A 652 -11.46 -31.01 -1.40
N SER A 653 -11.46 -29.82 -1.99
CA SER A 653 -12.63 -29.08 -2.48
C SER A 653 -13.65 -28.65 -1.40
N LYS A 654 -13.69 -27.33 -1.15
CA LYS A 654 -14.97 -26.62 -1.27
C LYS A 654 -15.02 -26.00 -2.66
N ILE A 655 -15.50 -26.76 -3.62
CA ILE A 655 -16.09 -26.18 -4.83
C ILE A 655 -17.52 -25.86 -4.43
N ASP A 656 -17.87 -24.57 -4.32
CA ASP A 656 -19.28 -24.21 -4.23
C ASP A 656 -19.92 -24.59 -5.57
N ILE A 657 -20.75 -25.64 -5.55
CA ILE A 657 -21.50 -26.08 -6.72
C ILE A 657 -22.66 -25.10 -6.93
N HIS A 658 -22.30 -23.97 -7.51
CA HIS A 658 -23.17 -22.91 -7.99
C HIS A 658 -24.24 -23.51 -8.92
N LYS A 659 -25.41 -23.81 -8.36
CA LYS A 659 -26.49 -24.52 -9.04
C LYS A 659 -27.27 -23.58 -9.95
N ALA A 660 -26.74 -23.31 -11.14
CA ALA A 660 -27.42 -22.55 -12.17
C ALA A 660 -28.66 -23.32 -12.65
N VAL A 661 -29.85 -22.88 -12.20
CA VAL A 661 -31.13 -23.42 -12.67
C VAL A 661 -31.48 -22.75 -13.99
N PHE A 662 -30.78 -23.13 -15.06
CA PHE A 662 -31.15 -22.81 -16.42
C PHE A 662 -32.46 -23.52 -16.76
N ALA A 663 -33.52 -22.75 -16.94
CA ALA A 663 -34.81 -23.21 -17.46
C ALA A 663 -35.09 -22.52 -18.81
N LEU A 664 -34.05 -22.41 -19.64
CA LEU A 664 -34.14 -21.86 -20.99
C LEU A 664 -35.20 -22.65 -21.76
N HIS A 665 -36.23 -21.94 -22.21
CA HIS A 665 -37.39 -22.53 -22.85
C HIS A 665 -37.50 -21.96 -24.27
N ASP A 666 -37.62 -22.84 -25.28
CA ASP A 666 -37.61 -22.47 -26.72
C ASP A 666 -38.71 -21.48 -27.18
N LEU A 667 -39.61 -21.08 -26.27
CA LEU A 667 -40.70 -20.13 -26.51
C LEU A 667 -40.56 -18.83 -25.68
N ALA A 668 -39.60 -18.75 -24.77
CA ALA A 668 -39.29 -17.56 -24.01
C ALA A 668 -38.26 -16.70 -24.76
N TYR A 669 -38.42 -15.38 -24.76
CA TYR A 669 -37.50 -14.47 -25.45
C TYR A 669 -37.42 -13.10 -24.77
N VAL A 670 -36.29 -12.41 -25.01
CA VAL A 670 -36.13 -10.97 -24.80
C VAL A 670 -35.45 -10.40 -26.05
N LYS A 671 -35.86 -9.22 -26.50
CA LYS A 671 -35.22 -8.45 -27.57
C LYS A 671 -35.04 -7.03 -27.09
N ALA A 672 -33.90 -6.41 -27.40
CA ALA A 672 -33.56 -5.07 -26.97
C ALA A 672 -33.21 -4.19 -28.17
N SER A 673 -33.82 -3.00 -28.25
CA SER A 673 -33.67 -2.10 -29.40
C SER A 673 -33.64 -0.62 -28.99
N PRO A 674 -32.82 0.23 -29.63
CA PRO A 674 -31.78 -0.11 -30.62
C PRO A 674 -30.60 -0.86 -29.99
N SER A 675 -29.76 -1.49 -30.81
CA SER A 675 -28.57 -2.24 -30.36
C SER A 675 -27.32 -1.40 -30.16
N VAL A 676 -27.29 -0.17 -30.69
CA VAL A 676 -26.22 0.81 -30.48
C VAL A 676 -26.82 2.12 -29.98
N LEU A 677 -26.31 2.60 -28.84
CA LEU A 677 -26.72 3.83 -28.15
C LEU A 677 -25.69 4.95 -28.34
N GLY A 678 -26.02 6.18 -27.97
CA GLY A 678 -25.09 7.31 -27.94
C GLY A 678 -24.53 7.70 -29.31
N ILE A 679 -25.22 7.39 -30.42
CA ILE A 679 -24.73 7.62 -31.79
C ILE A 679 -24.43 9.11 -32.05
N LYS A 680 -25.10 10.02 -31.33
CA LYS A 680 -24.89 11.48 -31.37
C LYS A 680 -23.96 12.01 -30.25
N GLY A 681 -23.17 11.15 -29.61
CA GLY A 681 -22.33 11.50 -28.45
C GLY A 681 -23.09 11.67 -27.14
N GLY A 682 -24.31 11.11 -27.05
CA GLY A 682 -25.13 11.15 -25.84
C GLY A 682 -24.77 10.04 -24.85
N ASN A 683 -24.72 10.37 -23.56
CA ASN A 683 -24.36 9.44 -22.48
C ASN A 683 -25.57 8.86 -21.74
N THR A 684 -26.77 9.03 -22.30
CA THR A 684 -28.04 8.49 -21.78
C THR A 684 -28.98 8.25 -22.96
N GLU A 685 -29.61 7.08 -23.06
CA GLU A 685 -30.56 6.76 -24.13
C GLU A 685 -31.63 5.75 -23.70
N TRP A 686 -32.78 5.75 -24.38
CA TRP A 686 -33.89 4.83 -24.11
C TRP A 686 -33.76 3.54 -24.93
N VAL A 687 -33.92 2.39 -24.26
CA VAL A 687 -33.98 1.06 -24.87
C VAL A 687 -35.40 0.52 -24.71
N ALA A 688 -36.02 0.13 -25.82
CA ALA A 688 -37.27 -0.60 -25.84
C ALA A 688 -36.99 -2.10 -25.78
N LEU A 689 -37.62 -2.78 -24.83
CA LEU A 689 -37.58 -4.24 -24.66
C LEU A 689 -38.91 -4.86 -25.07
N GLU A 690 -38.85 -5.93 -25.86
CA GLU A 690 -39.97 -6.83 -26.17
C GLU A 690 -39.62 -8.21 -25.61
N PHE A 691 -40.51 -8.82 -24.82
CA PHE A 691 -40.25 -10.12 -24.21
C PHE A 691 -41.49 -10.99 -24.10
N GLY A 692 -41.27 -12.31 -24.03
CA GLY A 692 -42.33 -13.28 -23.87
C GLY A 692 -41.93 -14.51 -23.04
N SER A 693 -42.94 -15.16 -22.47
CA SER A 693 -42.87 -16.43 -21.75
C SER A 693 -44.09 -17.29 -22.11
N SER A 694 -43.87 -18.57 -22.36
CA SER A 694 -44.93 -19.57 -22.55
C SER A 694 -45.70 -19.93 -21.27
N ASN A 695 -45.13 -19.60 -20.11
CA ASN A 695 -45.70 -19.86 -18.79
C ASN A 695 -45.47 -18.63 -17.87
N PRO A 696 -46.20 -17.52 -18.10
CA PRO A 696 -45.97 -16.26 -17.40
C PRO A 696 -46.49 -16.27 -15.96
N SER A 697 -45.76 -15.61 -15.07
CA SER A 697 -46.18 -15.31 -13.70
C SER A 697 -46.20 -13.80 -13.41
N ILE A 698 -46.75 -13.43 -12.25
CA ILE A 698 -46.75 -12.05 -11.75
C ILE A 698 -45.43 -11.63 -11.10
N ASP A 699 -44.60 -12.61 -10.72
CA ASP A 699 -43.27 -12.44 -10.15
C ASP A 699 -42.16 -12.69 -11.18
N ASP A 700 -42.49 -12.73 -12.47
CA ASP A 700 -41.51 -12.70 -13.55
C ASP A 700 -40.92 -11.29 -13.69
N TRP A 701 -39.61 -11.20 -13.98
CA TRP A 701 -38.90 -9.93 -13.98
C TRP A 701 -37.74 -9.89 -15.00
N ILE A 702 -37.48 -8.68 -15.51
CA ILE A 702 -36.35 -8.35 -16.38
C ILE A 702 -35.22 -7.75 -15.54
N GLY A 703 -34.03 -8.34 -15.62
CA GLY A 703 -32.79 -7.74 -15.10
C GLY A 703 -31.94 -7.11 -16.21
N VAL A 704 -31.36 -5.94 -15.93
CA VAL A 704 -30.37 -5.27 -16.77
C VAL A 704 -28.98 -5.59 -16.23
N PHE A 705 -28.08 -6.14 -17.05
CA PHE A 705 -26.73 -6.52 -16.64
C PHE A 705 -25.68 -5.80 -17.49
N SER A 706 -24.65 -5.24 -16.85
CA SER A 706 -23.47 -4.69 -17.51
C SER A 706 -22.22 -5.02 -16.68
N PRO A 707 -21.25 -5.81 -17.19
CA PRO A 707 -21.15 -6.33 -18.55
C PRO A 707 -22.29 -7.24 -19.01
N ALA A 708 -22.48 -7.36 -20.32
CA ALA A 708 -23.53 -8.18 -20.93
C ALA A 708 -23.34 -9.69 -20.70
N ASN A 709 -22.12 -10.13 -20.40
CA ASN A 709 -21.78 -11.49 -19.98
C ASN A 709 -21.84 -11.59 -18.46
N PHE A 710 -22.97 -12.04 -17.92
CA PHE A 710 -23.27 -12.06 -16.48
C PHE A 710 -23.48 -13.49 -15.96
N SER A 711 -23.16 -13.73 -14.68
CA SER A 711 -23.49 -14.99 -14.02
C SER A 711 -24.90 -14.94 -13.43
N ALA A 712 -25.83 -15.61 -14.12
CA ALA A 712 -27.21 -15.83 -13.68
C ALA A 712 -27.34 -16.80 -12.49
N THR A 713 -26.22 -17.26 -11.91
CA THR A 713 -26.23 -18.29 -10.87
C THR A 713 -26.50 -17.70 -9.50
N THR A 714 -27.14 -18.47 -8.62
CA THR A 714 -27.32 -18.07 -7.22
C THR A 714 -25.99 -18.03 -6.48
N CYS A 715 -25.75 -16.94 -5.77
CA CYS A 715 -24.67 -16.79 -4.79
C CYS A 715 -25.26 -16.73 -3.37
N HIS A 716 -24.53 -17.25 -2.38
CA HIS A 716 -25.03 -17.31 -1.01
C HIS A 716 -25.03 -15.93 -0.32
N ARG A 717 -26.02 -15.70 0.55
CA ARG A 717 -26.10 -14.46 1.35
C ARG A 717 -25.06 -14.48 2.46
N GLU A 718 -23.97 -13.75 2.28
CA GLU A 718 -22.84 -13.69 3.22
C GLU A 718 -23.15 -12.93 4.51
N ASN A 719 -23.94 -11.85 4.42
CA ASN A 719 -24.26 -10.95 5.54
C ASN A 719 -25.58 -10.19 5.29
N PRO A 720 -26.07 -9.35 6.23
CA PRO A 720 -27.35 -8.64 6.08
C PRO A 720 -27.43 -7.68 4.87
N ARG A 721 -26.32 -7.06 4.45
CA ARG A 721 -26.25 -6.10 3.33
C ARG A 721 -26.24 -6.77 1.96
N VAL A 722 -25.98 -8.07 1.88
CA VAL A 722 -26.27 -8.85 0.67
C VAL A 722 -27.79 -9.02 0.58
N LEU A 723 -28.40 -8.42 -0.44
CA LEU A 723 -29.85 -8.35 -0.67
C LEU A 723 -30.27 -9.21 -1.88
N PRO A 724 -31.57 -9.61 -1.97
CA PRO A 724 -32.10 -10.21 -3.19
C PRO A 724 -32.24 -9.17 -4.33
N PRO A 725 -32.13 -9.56 -5.61
CA PRO A 725 -31.96 -10.93 -6.09
C PRO A 725 -30.55 -11.51 -5.86
N PHE A 726 -30.46 -12.72 -5.31
CA PHE A 726 -29.20 -13.34 -4.88
C PHE A 726 -28.36 -13.93 -6.04
N LEU A 727 -28.07 -13.12 -7.06
CA LEU A 727 -27.29 -13.51 -8.24
C LEU A 727 -25.79 -13.23 -8.03
N CYS A 728 -24.92 -14.07 -8.61
CA CYS A 728 -23.47 -13.90 -8.56
C CYS A 728 -22.95 -12.71 -9.39
N SER A 729 -23.76 -12.21 -10.32
CA SER A 729 -23.61 -10.87 -10.90
C SER A 729 -24.83 -10.04 -10.53
N ALA A 730 -24.65 -8.96 -9.78
CA ALA A 730 -25.72 -8.00 -9.56
C ALA A 730 -26.19 -7.38 -10.89
N PRO A 731 -27.50 -7.39 -11.21
CA PRO A 731 -28.05 -6.49 -12.22
C PRO A 731 -27.83 -5.03 -11.80
N ILE A 732 -27.65 -4.16 -12.79
CA ILE A 732 -27.62 -2.71 -12.64
C ILE A 732 -28.94 -2.22 -12.04
N LYS A 733 -30.04 -2.68 -12.63
CA LYS A 733 -31.43 -2.45 -12.22
C LYS A 733 -32.34 -3.54 -12.77
N TYR A 734 -33.58 -3.63 -12.28
CA TYR A 734 -34.53 -4.67 -12.62
C TYR A 734 -35.98 -4.21 -12.50
N GLN A 735 -36.90 -4.81 -13.26
CA GLN A 735 -38.32 -4.46 -13.23
C GLN A 735 -39.21 -5.68 -13.46
N TYR A 736 -40.38 -5.72 -12.83
CA TYR A 736 -41.36 -6.78 -13.06
C TYR A 736 -41.89 -6.76 -14.51
N ALA A 737 -42.09 -7.95 -15.08
CA ALA A 737 -42.53 -8.15 -16.46
C ALA A 737 -43.91 -7.53 -16.76
N ASN A 738 -44.72 -7.28 -15.73
CA ASN A 738 -46.05 -6.70 -15.82
C ASN A 738 -46.10 -5.16 -15.64
N TYR A 739 -44.99 -4.49 -15.30
CA TYR A 739 -44.96 -3.07 -14.91
C TYR A 739 -45.59 -2.12 -15.95
N SER A 740 -45.14 -2.20 -17.21
CA SER A 740 -45.76 -1.47 -18.34
C SER A 740 -46.73 -2.35 -19.15
N SER A 741 -47.00 -3.57 -18.69
CA SER A 741 -47.79 -4.59 -19.38
C SER A 741 -48.69 -5.37 -18.41
N PRO A 742 -49.76 -4.78 -17.85
CA PRO A 742 -50.56 -5.42 -16.80
C PRO A 742 -51.17 -6.77 -17.18
N GLU A 743 -51.43 -6.99 -18.48
CA GLU A 743 -51.96 -8.23 -19.04
C GLU A 743 -50.92 -9.35 -19.21
N TYR A 744 -49.64 -9.13 -18.88
CA TYR A 744 -48.53 -10.08 -19.07
C TYR A 744 -48.85 -11.50 -18.58
N LYS A 745 -49.50 -11.61 -17.41
CA LYS A 745 -49.91 -12.88 -16.80
C LYS A 745 -50.92 -13.69 -17.66
N ALA A 746 -51.69 -13.01 -18.51
CA ALA A 746 -52.68 -13.64 -19.39
C ALA A 746 -52.17 -13.82 -20.82
N THR A 747 -51.32 -12.91 -21.32
CA THR A 747 -50.86 -12.92 -22.72
C THR A 747 -49.52 -13.62 -22.92
N GLY A 748 -48.71 -13.79 -21.87
CA GLY A 748 -47.33 -14.25 -21.95
C GLY A 748 -46.40 -13.26 -22.65
N LYS A 749 -46.82 -12.01 -22.88
CA LYS A 749 -46.08 -11.00 -23.65
C LYS A 749 -46.06 -9.66 -22.94
N GLY A 750 -44.91 -9.00 -22.94
CA GLY A 750 -44.73 -7.70 -22.32
C GLY A 750 -43.69 -6.85 -23.03
N TRP A 751 -43.72 -5.57 -22.69
CA TRP A 751 -42.75 -4.58 -23.12
C TRP A 751 -42.32 -3.71 -21.94
N LEU A 752 -41.13 -3.13 -22.04
CA LEU A 752 -40.61 -2.09 -21.14
C LEU A 752 -39.87 -1.04 -21.97
N GLN A 753 -39.81 0.19 -21.47
CA GLN A 753 -38.84 1.20 -21.90
C GLN A 753 -37.95 1.52 -20.72
N LEU A 754 -36.64 1.30 -20.87
CA LEU A 754 -35.65 1.56 -19.84
C LEU A 754 -34.67 2.63 -20.33
N GLN A 755 -34.34 3.60 -19.48
CA GLN A 755 -33.31 4.59 -19.76
C GLN A 755 -31.96 4.07 -19.26
N LEU A 756 -31.01 3.87 -20.17
CA LEU A 756 -29.65 3.47 -19.81
C LEU A 756 -28.70 4.66 -19.81
N ILE A 757 -27.68 4.59 -18.95
CA ILE A 757 -26.56 5.54 -18.86
C ILE A 757 -25.26 4.92 -19.38
N ASN A 758 -24.38 5.74 -19.95
CA ASN A 758 -23.08 5.31 -20.44
C ASN A 758 -22.06 5.13 -19.32
N GLN A 759 -22.16 4.01 -18.60
CA GLN A 759 -21.27 3.64 -17.51
C GLN A 759 -20.23 2.57 -17.89
N ARG A 760 -19.70 2.63 -19.13
CA ARG A 760 -18.74 1.65 -19.69
C ARG A 760 -19.33 0.25 -19.92
N SER A 761 -18.60 -0.58 -20.66
CA SER A 761 -19.02 -1.93 -21.08
C SER A 761 -20.29 -1.95 -21.95
N ASP A 762 -20.76 -3.15 -22.28
CA ASP A 762 -22.04 -3.43 -22.93
C ASP A 762 -23.12 -3.89 -21.92
N PHE A 763 -24.34 -4.10 -22.42
CA PHE A 763 -25.54 -4.46 -21.67
C PHE A 763 -26.24 -5.70 -22.25
N SER A 764 -26.75 -6.56 -21.36
CA SER A 764 -27.70 -7.63 -21.66
C SER A 764 -28.95 -7.48 -20.80
N PHE A 765 -30.08 -7.96 -21.31
CA PHE A 765 -31.36 -8.00 -20.62
C PHE A 765 -31.83 -9.45 -20.49
N ALA A 766 -32.26 -9.85 -19.30
CA ALA A 766 -32.58 -11.24 -19.02
C ALA A 766 -33.90 -11.39 -18.26
N LEU A 767 -34.75 -12.31 -18.72
CA LEU A 767 -36.05 -12.62 -18.14
C LEU A 767 -35.92 -13.80 -17.17
N PHE A 768 -36.37 -13.57 -15.94
CA PHE A 768 -36.40 -14.54 -14.86
C PHE A 768 -37.83 -14.83 -14.42
N THR A 769 -38.03 -16.02 -13.87
CA THR A 769 -39.26 -16.44 -13.16
C THR A 769 -38.96 -16.72 -11.69
N GLY A 770 -39.97 -16.70 -10.81
CA GLY A 770 -39.81 -17.03 -9.38
C GLY A 770 -39.38 -15.88 -8.47
N GLY A 771 -39.58 -14.63 -8.93
CA GLY A 771 -39.31 -13.42 -8.17
C GLY A 771 -37.84 -13.18 -7.87
N PHE A 772 -37.56 -12.19 -7.03
CA PHE A 772 -36.18 -11.87 -6.62
C PHE A 772 -35.60 -12.91 -5.64
N SER A 773 -36.45 -13.66 -4.92
CA SER A 773 -36.01 -14.62 -3.90
C SER A 773 -35.55 -15.97 -4.46
N ASN A 774 -36.15 -16.45 -5.56
CA ASN A 774 -35.82 -17.73 -6.18
C ASN A 774 -35.71 -17.63 -7.73
N PRO A 775 -34.90 -16.69 -8.26
CA PRO A 775 -34.88 -16.37 -9.68
C PRO A 775 -34.35 -17.53 -10.54
N LYS A 776 -35.07 -17.86 -11.61
CA LYS A 776 -34.67 -18.83 -12.63
C LYS A 776 -34.62 -18.17 -13.99
N LEU A 777 -33.47 -18.21 -14.65
CA LEU A 777 -33.28 -17.63 -15.98
C LEU A 777 -34.04 -18.45 -17.05
N ILE A 778 -34.89 -17.78 -17.83
CA ILE A 778 -35.65 -18.40 -18.93
C ILE A 778 -35.31 -17.83 -20.32
N ALA A 779 -34.83 -16.58 -20.42
CA ALA A 779 -34.38 -15.98 -21.68
C ALA A 779 -33.37 -14.84 -21.48
N VAL A 780 -32.52 -14.59 -22.50
CA VAL A 780 -31.54 -13.48 -22.56
C VAL A 780 -31.67 -12.79 -23.92
N SER A 781 -31.42 -11.48 -23.97
CA SER A 781 -31.51 -10.65 -25.17
C SER A 781 -30.27 -10.70 -26.07
N ASN A 782 -30.36 -10.02 -27.22
CA ASN A 782 -29.18 -9.46 -27.88
C ASN A 782 -28.44 -8.48 -26.96
N HIS A 783 -27.14 -8.32 -27.17
CA HIS A 783 -26.35 -7.27 -26.51
C HIS A 783 -26.78 -5.88 -27.03
N VAL A 784 -26.56 -4.86 -26.19
CA VAL A 784 -26.71 -3.43 -26.51
C VAL A 784 -25.50 -2.67 -25.95
N ALA A 785 -24.92 -1.72 -26.68
CA ALA A 785 -23.77 -0.94 -26.20
C ALA A 785 -23.85 0.53 -26.65
N PHE A 786 -23.20 1.43 -25.90
CA PHE A 786 -22.96 2.79 -26.40
C PHE A 786 -21.91 2.79 -27.52
N SER A 787 -22.01 3.76 -28.42
CA SER A 787 -21.09 3.98 -29.57
C SER A 787 -19.63 4.14 -29.13
N ASN A 788 -19.42 4.69 -27.94
CA ASN A 788 -18.15 4.78 -27.24
C ASN A 788 -18.39 4.55 -25.73
N PRO A 789 -18.34 3.30 -25.24
CA PRO A 789 -18.54 3.00 -23.82
C PRO A 789 -17.49 3.65 -22.92
N ASN A 790 -16.29 3.93 -23.46
CA ASN A 790 -15.17 4.47 -22.72
C ASN A 790 -15.19 6.01 -22.63
N ALA A 791 -16.19 6.69 -23.22
CA ALA A 791 -16.26 8.15 -23.29
C ALA A 791 -16.07 8.87 -21.92
N PRO A 792 -15.54 10.10 -21.91
CA PRO A 792 -15.50 10.91 -20.69
C PRO A 792 -16.91 11.40 -20.32
N VAL A 793 -17.36 11.02 -19.12
CA VAL A 793 -18.73 11.22 -18.63
C VAL A 793 -18.79 11.80 -17.22
N TYR A 794 -19.94 12.43 -16.92
CA TYR A 794 -20.37 12.85 -15.59
C TYR A 794 -19.33 13.69 -14.81
N PRO A 795 -18.87 14.84 -15.34
CA PRO A 795 -17.98 15.72 -14.60
C PRO A 795 -18.69 16.34 -13.39
N ARG A 796 -17.98 16.33 -12.26
CA ARG A 796 -18.33 16.99 -11.01
C ARG A 796 -17.19 17.94 -10.64
N ILE A 797 -17.52 19.21 -10.39
CA ILE A 797 -16.55 20.21 -9.97
C ILE A 797 -16.60 20.39 -8.46
N ALA A 798 -15.44 20.63 -7.85
CA ALA A 798 -15.29 20.85 -6.42
C ALA A 798 -14.14 21.83 -6.17
N GLN A 799 -14.25 22.65 -5.12
CA GLN A 799 -13.24 23.67 -4.83
C GLN A 799 -11.87 23.04 -4.56
N GLY A 800 -10.82 23.69 -5.06
CA GLY A 800 -9.43 23.29 -4.87
C GLY A 800 -8.89 23.63 -3.49
N LYS A 801 -7.57 23.48 -3.32
CA LYS A 801 -6.87 23.76 -2.05
C LYS A 801 -6.71 25.25 -1.73
N VAL A 802 -7.07 26.11 -2.68
CA VAL A 802 -7.04 27.58 -2.60
C VAL A 802 -8.26 28.16 -3.32
N TRP A 803 -8.68 29.37 -2.94
CA TRP A 803 -9.89 30.01 -3.44
C TRP A 803 -9.93 30.21 -4.98
N ASN A 804 -8.76 30.36 -5.61
CA ASN A 804 -8.58 30.52 -7.06
C ASN A 804 -8.28 29.21 -7.80
N GLU A 805 -8.57 28.06 -7.18
CA GLU A 805 -8.47 26.73 -7.79
C GLU A 805 -9.85 26.03 -7.80
N MET A 806 -10.23 25.48 -8.95
CA MET A 806 -11.37 24.58 -9.09
C MET A 806 -10.87 23.24 -9.60
N THR A 807 -11.33 22.14 -9.03
CA THR A 807 -11.11 20.81 -9.61
C THR A 807 -12.28 20.42 -10.49
N VAL A 808 -12.00 19.65 -11.54
CA VAL A 808 -13.01 18.94 -12.33
C VAL A 808 -12.64 17.46 -12.26
N THR A 809 -13.55 16.65 -11.71
CA THR A 809 -13.38 15.19 -11.65
C THR A 809 -14.41 14.52 -12.55
N TRP A 810 -13.98 13.62 -13.43
CA TRP A 810 -14.86 12.89 -14.36
C TRP A 810 -14.53 11.40 -14.41
N THR A 811 -15.42 10.58 -14.98
CA THR A 811 -15.21 9.14 -15.15
C THR A 811 -15.03 8.82 -16.64
N SER A 812 -14.24 7.81 -16.98
CA SER A 812 -14.18 7.26 -18.35
C SER A 812 -13.79 5.77 -18.33
N GLY A 813 -13.79 5.13 -19.51
CA GLY A 813 -13.22 3.80 -19.68
C GLY A 813 -11.75 3.79 -20.12
N TYR A 814 -11.16 4.94 -20.45
CA TYR A 814 -9.78 5.02 -20.91
C TYR A 814 -8.79 5.08 -19.75
N GLY A 815 -7.94 4.06 -19.64
CA GLY A 815 -6.81 4.07 -18.71
C GLY A 815 -5.69 5.00 -19.17
N THR A 816 -4.75 5.32 -18.28
CA THR A 816 -3.49 6.05 -18.64
C THR A 816 -2.56 5.25 -19.56
N ASN A 817 -3.01 4.08 -20.01
CA ASN A 817 -2.38 3.18 -20.97
C ASN A 817 -3.17 3.08 -22.29
N GLU A 818 -4.21 3.90 -22.47
CA GLU A 818 -5.03 4.00 -23.69
C GLU A 818 -5.12 5.45 -24.17
N ALA A 819 -5.21 6.39 -23.22
CA ALA A 819 -5.29 7.82 -23.49
C ALA A 819 -4.55 8.66 -22.43
N GLU A 820 -4.10 9.84 -22.85
CA GLU A 820 -3.74 10.95 -21.97
C GLU A 820 -5.02 11.75 -21.60
N PRO A 821 -5.43 11.79 -20.32
CA PRO A 821 -6.61 12.51 -19.88
C PRO A 821 -6.27 13.95 -19.50
N PHE A 822 -7.01 14.91 -20.06
CA PHE A 822 -6.80 16.34 -19.83
C PHE A 822 -8.12 17.12 -19.96
N ILE A 823 -8.09 18.41 -19.64
CA ILE A 823 -9.20 19.34 -19.86
C ILE A 823 -8.74 20.48 -20.74
N GLU A 824 -9.51 20.76 -21.79
CA GLU A 824 -9.52 22.06 -22.47
C GLU A 824 -10.43 23.00 -21.69
N TRP A 825 -9.94 24.15 -21.25
CA TRP A 825 -10.73 25.14 -20.52
C TRP A 825 -10.22 26.56 -20.75
N GLY A 826 -11.05 27.55 -20.43
CA GLY A 826 -10.66 28.95 -20.51
C GLY A 826 -11.81 29.89 -20.17
N PRO A 827 -11.55 31.20 -20.02
CA PRO A 827 -12.60 32.20 -19.87
C PRO A 827 -13.61 32.12 -21.02
N LYS A 828 -14.89 32.29 -20.73
CA LYS A 828 -15.94 32.20 -21.74
C LYS A 828 -15.76 33.27 -22.83
N GLY A 829 -15.32 32.85 -24.02
CA GLY A 829 -15.00 33.74 -25.14
C GLY A 829 -13.59 34.35 -25.10
N GLY A 830 -12.69 33.85 -24.26
CA GLY A 830 -11.27 34.19 -24.24
C GLY A 830 -10.39 33.00 -24.65
N ASP A 831 -9.09 33.11 -24.35
CA ASP A 831 -8.09 32.12 -24.74
C ASP A 831 -8.30 30.75 -24.09
N ILE A 832 -7.88 29.72 -24.82
CA ILE A 832 -7.99 28.31 -24.45
C ILE A 832 -6.68 27.83 -23.83
N MET A 833 -6.80 27.10 -22.73
CA MET A 833 -5.71 26.47 -21.97
C MET A 833 -5.97 24.98 -21.81
N HIS A 834 -4.91 24.18 -21.67
CA HIS A 834 -5.01 22.77 -21.29
C HIS A 834 -4.54 22.59 -19.84
N SER A 835 -5.19 21.70 -19.09
CA SER A 835 -4.69 21.21 -17.79
C SER A 835 -4.74 19.68 -17.76
N PRO A 836 -3.67 18.98 -17.35
CA PRO A 836 -3.66 17.52 -17.27
C PRO A 836 -4.56 17.01 -16.13
N ALA A 837 -4.83 15.71 -16.10
CA ALA A 837 -5.57 15.07 -15.01
C ALA A 837 -4.83 13.90 -14.37
N GLY A 838 -4.79 13.88 -13.03
CA GLY A 838 -4.39 12.72 -12.27
C GLY A 838 -5.48 11.64 -12.33
N THR A 839 -5.11 10.39 -12.56
CA THR A 839 -6.07 9.29 -12.78
C THR A 839 -6.00 8.23 -11.70
N LEU A 840 -7.13 7.98 -11.05
CA LEU A 840 -7.34 6.98 -10.01
C LEU A 840 -8.33 5.90 -10.48
N THR A 841 -8.27 4.75 -9.83
CA THR A 841 -9.24 3.65 -9.91
C THR A 841 -9.03 2.75 -8.69
N PHE A 842 -9.97 1.85 -8.42
CA PHE A 842 -9.91 0.86 -7.36
C PHE A 842 -10.35 -0.49 -7.93
N ASP A 843 -9.93 -1.59 -7.30
CA ASP A 843 -10.25 -2.94 -7.75
C ASP A 843 -11.17 -3.69 -6.77
N ARG A 844 -11.62 -4.89 -7.17
CA ARG A 844 -12.47 -5.75 -6.34
C ARG A 844 -11.89 -6.00 -4.94
N ASN A 845 -10.57 -6.09 -4.81
CA ASN A 845 -9.91 -6.41 -3.55
C ASN A 845 -9.69 -5.20 -2.63
N SER A 846 -9.91 -4.00 -3.16
CA SER A 846 -9.92 -2.73 -2.42
C SER A 846 -11.14 -2.60 -1.52
N MET A 847 -12.21 -3.37 -1.79
CA MET A 847 -13.44 -3.40 -0.99
C MET A 847 -13.29 -4.28 0.27
N CYS A 848 -13.69 -3.78 1.44
CA CYS A 848 -13.53 -4.45 2.73
C CYS A 848 -14.51 -5.62 3.00
N GLY A 849 -15.59 -5.77 2.23
CA GLY A 849 -16.58 -6.82 2.48
C GLY A 849 -17.66 -6.95 1.42
N ALA A 850 -18.59 -7.88 1.63
CA ALA A 850 -19.74 -8.11 0.74
C ALA A 850 -20.92 -7.17 1.05
N PRO A 851 -21.73 -6.74 0.06
CA PRO A 851 -21.68 -7.15 -1.35
C PRO A 851 -20.57 -6.48 -2.19
N ALA A 852 -19.91 -5.41 -1.71
CA ALA A 852 -18.95 -4.61 -2.48
C ALA A 852 -17.82 -5.44 -3.14
N ARG A 853 -17.24 -6.35 -2.36
CA ARG A 853 -16.15 -7.26 -2.77
C ARG A 853 -16.65 -8.44 -3.61
N THR A 854 -17.94 -8.78 -3.54
CA THR A 854 -18.51 -10.02 -4.08
C THR A 854 -19.59 -9.76 -5.13
N VAL A 855 -20.88 -9.93 -4.82
CA VAL A 855 -21.95 -9.94 -5.83
C VAL A 855 -22.23 -8.58 -6.47
N GLY A 856 -22.01 -7.49 -5.73
CA GLY A 856 -22.28 -6.13 -6.17
C GLY A 856 -21.06 -5.39 -6.75
N TRP A 857 -19.91 -6.05 -6.87
CA TRP A 857 -18.75 -5.50 -7.56
C TRP A 857 -19.07 -5.18 -9.03
N ARG A 858 -18.80 -3.94 -9.44
CA ARG A 858 -18.72 -3.53 -10.84
C ARG A 858 -17.47 -2.67 -11.03
N ASP A 859 -16.82 -2.84 -12.18
CA ASP A 859 -15.61 -2.09 -12.52
C ASP A 859 -15.92 -0.58 -12.67
N PRO A 860 -15.21 0.30 -11.94
CA PRO A 860 -15.45 1.75 -11.95
C PRO A 860 -14.85 2.46 -13.17
N GLY A 861 -14.07 1.77 -14.00
CA GLY A 861 -13.22 2.38 -15.02
C GLY A 861 -12.15 3.26 -14.38
N PHE A 862 -12.02 4.47 -14.90
CA PHE A 862 -10.99 5.42 -14.48
C PHE A 862 -11.62 6.75 -14.10
N ILE A 863 -11.18 7.29 -12.96
CA ILE A 863 -11.63 8.57 -12.42
C ILE A 863 -10.48 9.56 -12.56
N HIS A 864 -10.70 10.64 -13.29
CA HIS A 864 -9.67 11.62 -13.63
C HIS A 864 -10.00 12.96 -12.94
N THR A 865 -9.04 13.54 -12.23
CA THR A 865 -9.17 14.87 -11.59
C THR A 865 -8.16 15.84 -12.21
N SER A 866 -8.65 16.90 -12.84
CA SER A 866 -7.84 18.04 -13.30
C SER A 866 -8.00 19.25 -12.38
N PHE A 867 -6.97 20.10 -12.33
CA PHE A 867 -6.89 21.29 -11.48
C PHE A 867 -6.83 22.54 -12.36
N LEU A 868 -7.83 23.41 -12.24
CA LEU A 868 -7.98 24.65 -12.98
C LEU A 868 -7.61 25.80 -12.03
N LYS A 869 -6.40 26.34 -12.19
CA LYS A 869 -5.75 27.29 -11.26
C LYS A 869 -5.79 28.72 -11.79
N GLU A 870 -5.38 29.68 -10.97
CA GLU A 870 -5.35 31.12 -11.31
C GLU A 870 -6.70 31.65 -11.81
N LEU A 871 -7.78 31.18 -11.18
CA LEU A 871 -9.15 31.61 -11.49
C LEU A 871 -9.38 33.06 -11.08
N TRP A 872 -9.96 33.83 -11.99
CA TRP A 872 -10.39 35.20 -11.74
C TRP A 872 -11.76 35.15 -11.05
N PRO A 873 -11.94 35.76 -9.86
CA PRO A 873 -13.16 35.60 -9.09
C PRO A 873 -14.37 36.11 -9.86
N ASN A 874 -15.50 35.43 -9.70
CA ASN A 874 -16.75 35.61 -10.44
C ASN A 874 -16.71 35.41 -11.97
N ARG A 875 -15.54 35.20 -12.60
CA ARG A 875 -15.44 35.06 -14.06
C ARG A 875 -16.06 33.73 -14.50
N VAL A 876 -16.78 33.75 -15.63
CA VAL A 876 -17.36 32.54 -16.21
C VAL A 876 -16.30 31.85 -17.08
N TYR A 877 -16.10 30.56 -16.82
CA TYR A 877 -15.20 29.68 -17.56
C TYR A 877 -16.00 28.62 -18.31
N THR A 878 -15.48 28.18 -19.46
CA THR A 878 -15.97 27.03 -20.22
C THR A 878 -14.93 25.94 -20.22
N TYR A 879 -15.34 24.66 -20.18
CA TYR A 879 -14.42 23.52 -20.23
C TYR A 879 -15.00 22.35 -21.03
N ARG A 880 -14.13 21.45 -21.50
CA ARG A 880 -14.48 20.11 -21.99
C ARG A 880 -13.41 19.09 -21.61
N LEU A 881 -13.87 17.87 -21.38
CA LEU A 881 -13.05 16.71 -21.03
C LEU A 881 -12.42 16.17 -22.31
N GLY A 882 -11.11 15.95 -22.29
CA GLY A 882 -10.32 15.46 -23.42
C GLY A 882 -9.57 14.18 -23.06
N HIS A 883 -9.56 13.25 -24.00
CA HIS A 883 -8.70 12.06 -23.98
C HIS A 883 -7.97 11.99 -25.31
N ARG A 884 -6.64 12.19 -25.29
CA ARG A 884 -5.79 11.98 -26.46
C ARG A 884 -5.35 10.52 -26.49
N LEU A 885 -5.93 9.74 -27.38
CA LEU A 885 -5.55 8.34 -27.58
C LEU A 885 -4.13 8.28 -28.16
N PHE A 886 -3.39 7.19 -27.93
CA PHE A 886 -2.02 7.00 -28.46
C PHE A 886 -1.92 6.87 -30.00
N ASN A 887 -3.03 7.00 -30.73
CA ASN A 887 -3.06 7.18 -32.20
C ASN A 887 -3.35 8.65 -32.60
N ASP A 888 -3.13 9.60 -31.68
CA ASP A 888 -3.44 11.03 -31.75
C ASP A 888 -4.91 11.39 -32.11
N THR A 889 -5.84 10.43 -31.99
CA THR A 889 -7.28 10.71 -32.02
C THR A 889 -7.72 11.30 -30.69
N TYR A 890 -8.49 12.39 -30.72
CA TYR A 890 -9.02 13.02 -29.52
C TYR A 890 -10.50 12.64 -29.31
N VAL A 891 -10.79 11.99 -28.19
CA VAL A 891 -12.16 11.82 -27.70
C VAL A 891 -12.50 13.01 -26.80
N TRP A 892 -13.61 13.69 -27.09
CA TRP A 892 -14.04 14.90 -26.38
C TRP A 892 -15.44 14.72 -25.80
N SER A 893 -15.68 15.30 -24.63
CA SER A 893 -17.05 15.54 -24.13
C SER A 893 -17.72 16.71 -24.85
N GLN A 894 -19.02 16.91 -24.55
CA GLN A 894 -19.68 18.20 -24.71
C GLN A 894 -18.96 19.33 -23.94
N LYS A 895 -19.25 20.60 -24.28
CA LYS A 895 -18.74 21.77 -23.54
C LYS A 895 -19.63 22.10 -22.35
N TYR A 896 -19.02 22.21 -21.18
CA TYR A 896 -19.61 22.63 -19.91
C TYR A 896 -19.16 24.06 -19.57
N GLN A 897 -19.75 24.66 -18.53
CA GLN A 897 -19.38 25.99 -18.04
C GLN A 897 -19.57 26.08 -16.52
N PHE A 898 -18.74 26.87 -15.84
CA PHE A 898 -18.91 27.21 -14.43
C PHE A 898 -18.59 28.69 -14.17
N LYS A 899 -19.03 29.21 -13.04
CA LYS A 899 -18.62 30.53 -12.52
C LYS A 899 -17.55 30.29 -11.46
N ALA A 900 -16.39 30.94 -11.58
CA ALA A 900 -15.37 30.88 -10.54
C ALA A 900 -15.88 31.53 -9.24
N SER A 901 -15.50 30.97 -8.09
CA SER A 901 -15.93 31.45 -6.76
C SER A 901 -15.57 32.93 -6.54
N PRO A 902 -16.33 33.66 -5.69
CA PRO A 902 -15.93 34.95 -5.14
C PRO A 902 -14.60 34.86 -4.39
N TYR A 903 -13.91 35.99 -4.27
CA TYR A 903 -12.74 36.08 -3.37
C TYR A 903 -13.18 35.91 -1.89
N PRO A 904 -12.38 35.30 -1.00
CA PRO A 904 -12.74 35.17 0.43
C PRO A 904 -13.01 36.53 1.09
N GLY A 905 -14.26 36.72 1.53
CA GLY A 905 -14.80 37.99 2.04
C GLY A 905 -15.18 39.04 1.00
N GLU A 906 -15.41 38.64 -0.25
CA GLU A 906 -16.03 39.52 -1.24
C GLU A 906 -17.49 39.83 -0.87
N ASN A 907 -17.88 41.11 -0.91
CA ASN A 907 -19.24 41.54 -0.64
C ASN A 907 -20.15 41.38 -1.88
N SER A 908 -20.66 40.17 -2.10
CA SER A 908 -21.55 39.84 -3.21
C SER A 908 -22.65 38.87 -2.79
N LEU A 909 -23.78 38.84 -3.52
CA LEU A 909 -24.89 37.92 -3.24
C LEU A 909 -24.44 36.46 -3.42
N GLN A 910 -24.47 35.67 -2.36
CA GLN A 910 -23.90 34.32 -2.30
C GLN A 910 -24.93 33.32 -1.76
N ARG A 911 -25.23 32.28 -2.56
CA ARG A 911 -26.36 31.36 -2.31
C ARG A 911 -25.88 29.91 -2.25
N VAL A 912 -25.95 29.33 -1.06
CA VAL A 912 -25.41 28.00 -0.73
C VAL A 912 -26.56 27.03 -0.52
N VAL A 913 -26.48 25.81 -1.03
CA VAL A 913 -27.43 24.74 -0.72
C VAL A 913 -26.76 23.65 0.12
N ILE A 914 -27.47 23.12 1.12
CA ILE A 914 -26.94 22.16 2.09
C ILE A 914 -28.01 21.10 2.41
N PHE A 915 -27.67 19.82 2.35
CA PHE A 915 -28.52 18.69 2.72
C PHE A 915 -27.68 17.40 2.87
N GLY A 916 -28.13 16.42 3.65
CA GLY A 916 -27.56 15.06 3.63
C GLY A 916 -28.50 14.08 2.91
N ASP A 917 -28.08 12.82 2.76
CA ASP A 917 -29.03 11.68 2.67
C ASP A 917 -29.92 11.66 1.40
N MET A 918 -29.44 12.23 0.28
CA MET A 918 -30.21 12.31 -0.96
C MET A 918 -30.32 10.98 -1.69
N GLY A 919 -29.28 10.15 -1.69
CA GLY A 919 -29.25 8.93 -2.50
C GLY A 919 -29.57 9.15 -3.98
N LYS A 920 -30.23 8.16 -4.58
CA LYS A 920 -30.65 8.10 -5.99
C LYS A 920 -32.04 7.46 -6.13
N ASP A 921 -32.69 7.57 -7.29
CA ASP A 921 -33.79 6.69 -7.70
C ASP A 921 -33.83 6.64 -9.24
N GLU A 922 -34.46 5.61 -9.81
CA GLU A 922 -34.45 5.40 -11.27
C GLU A 922 -35.51 6.24 -11.99
N ALA A 923 -35.08 7.04 -12.97
CA ALA A 923 -35.95 8.00 -13.67
C ALA A 923 -37.00 7.34 -14.59
N ASP A 924 -36.83 6.06 -14.94
CA ASP A 924 -37.83 5.24 -15.62
C ASP A 924 -38.74 4.42 -14.66
N GLY A 925 -38.48 4.52 -13.35
CA GLY A 925 -39.19 3.80 -12.30
C GLY A 925 -38.79 2.33 -12.14
N SER A 926 -37.65 1.91 -12.70
CA SER A 926 -37.04 0.60 -12.39
C SER A 926 -36.82 0.40 -10.88
N ASN A 927 -36.84 -0.86 -10.45
CA ASN A 927 -36.38 -1.24 -9.13
C ASN A 927 -34.88 -1.58 -9.16
N GLU A 928 -34.22 -1.56 -8.01
CA GLU A 928 -32.80 -1.86 -7.89
C GLU A 928 -32.41 -2.11 -6.43
N TYR A 929 -31.15 -2.48 -6.19
CA TYR A 929 -30.62 -2.63 -4.84
C TYR A 929 -30.68 -1.31 -4.08
N ASN A 930 -30.91 -1.39 -2.76
CA ASN A 930 -31.01 -0.23 -1.88
C ASN A 930 -32.02 0.86 -2.32
N ASN A 931 -33.02 0.56 -3.17
CA ASN A 931 -34.00 1.57 -3.59
C ASN A 931 -34.98 1.93 -2.45
N PHE A 932 -34.58 2.90 -1.62
CA PHE A 932 -35.38 3.46 -0.53
C PHE A 932 -35.34 5.00 -0.44
N GLN A 933 -34.78 5.70 -1.45
CA GLN A 933 -34.58 7.15 -1.43
C GLN A 933 -35.59 7.94 -2.30
N ARG A 934 -36.88 7.77 -1.98
CA ARG A 934 -38.02 8.31 -2.76
C ARG A 934 -38.06 9.84 -2.92
N GLY A 935 -37.34 10.60 -2.10
CA GLY A 935 -37.19 12.05 -2.29
C GLY A 935 -36.14 12.45 -3.34
N SER A 936 -35.21 11.55 -3.71
CA SER A 936 -33.96 11.88 -4.40
C SER A 936 -34.14 12.64 -5.72
N LEU A 937 -34.98 12.10 -6.62
CA LEU A 937 -35.28 12.72 -7.91
C LEU A 937 -36.04 14.05 -7.76
N ASN A 938 -36.85 14.21 -6.71
CA ASN A 938 -37.53 15.46 -6.43
C ASN A 938 -36.53 16.54 -5.95
N THR A 939 -35.62 16.20 -5.03
CA THR A 939 -34.55 17.12 -4.60
C THR A 939 -33.68 17.54 -5.77
N THR A 940 -33.14 16.57 -6.50
CA THR A 940 -32.33 16.79 -7.71
C THR A 940 -33.04 17.73 -8.70
N LYS A 941 -34.33 17.51 -8.95
CA LYS A 941 -35.16 18.34 -9.83
C LYS A 941 -35.32 19.78 -9.31
N GLN A 942 -35.57 20.01 -8.02
CA GLN A 942 -35.65 21.37 -7.48
C GLN A 942 -34.31 22.12 -7.59
N LEU A 943 -33.20 21.43 -7.35
CA LEU A 943 -31.86 22.02 -7.47
C LEU A 943 -31.53 22.38 -8.91
N ILE A 944 -31.89 21.55 -9.89
CA ILE A 944 -31.76 21.87 -11.32
C ILE A 944 -32.65 23.07 -11.71
N GLN A 945 -33.87 23.15 -11.17
CA GLN A 945 -34.80 24.26 -11.45
C GLN A 945 -34.34 25.59 -10.85
N ASP A 946 -33.75 25.59 -9.64
CA ASP A 946 -33.25 26.78 -8.96
C ASP A 946 -31.75 27.05 -9.21
N LEU A 947 -31.08 26.29 -10.08
CA LEU A 947 -29.61 26.26 -10.24
C LEU A 947 -28.99 27.63 -10.56
N LYS A 948 -29.70 28.51 -11.28
CA LYS A 948 -29.24 29.90 -11.54
C LYS A 948 -29.15 30.76 -10.27
N ASN A 949 -29.78 30.30 -9.19
CA ASN A 949 -29.80 30.90 -7.86
C ASN A 949 -29.10 30.04 -6.81
N ILE A 950 -28.26 29.09 -7.23
CA ILE A 950 -27.41 28.27 -6.38
C ILE A 950 -25.98 28.50 -6.89
N ASP A 951 -25.07 28.84 -5.99
CA ASP A 951 -23.68 29.16 -6.33
C ASP A 951 -22.71 28.02 -5.91
N ILE A 952 -23.10 27.22 -4.93
CA ILE A 952 -22.37 26.06 -4.39
C ILE A 952 -23.34 25.11 -3.65
N VAL A 953 -23.07 23.80 -3.67
CA VAL A 953 -23.84 22.74 -2.99
C VAL A 953 -22.93 21.98 -2.02
N PHE A 954 -23.47 21.61 -0.86
CA PHE A 954 -22.87 20.67 0.09
C PHE A 954 -23.84 19.49 0.33
N HIS A 955 -23.42 18.27 -0.06
CA HIS A 955 -24.11 17.03 0.28
C HIS A 955 -23.39 16.38 1.47
N ILE A 956 -23.95 16.51 2.67
CA ILE A 956 -23.28 16.20 3.94
C ILE A 956 -23.45 14.72 4.34
N GLY A 957 -22.85 13.83 3.54
CA GLY A 957 -22.85 12.38 3.73
C GLY A 957 -24.13 11.69 3.29
N ASP A 958 -24.06 10.35 3.23
CA ASP A 958 -25.08 9.45 2.70
C ASP A 958 -25.45 9.83 1.26
N ILE A 959 -24.45 9.63 0.39
CA ILE A 959 -24.36 10.17 -0.96
C ILE A 959 -25.31 9.42 -1.90
N CYS A 960 -25.12 8.09 -2.02
CA CYS A 960 -25.81 7.28 -3.03
C CYS A 960 -26.49 6.02 -2.49
N TYR A 961 -26.20 5.60 -1.25
CA TYR A 961 -26.62 4.32 -0.66
C TYR A 961 -26.32 3.09 -1.52
N ALA A 962 -25.23 3.12 -2.30
CA ALA A 962 -24.81 1.98 -3.11
C ALA A 962 -24.57 0.73 -2.24
N ASN A 963 -24.03 0.92 -1.03
CA ASN A 963 -23.86 -0.10 0.01
C ASN A 963 -23.29 -1.43 -0.55
N GLY A 964 -22.28 -1.32 -1.41
CA GLY A 964 -21.62 -2.42 -2.08
C GLY A 964 -22.23 -2.90 -3.40
N TYR A 965 -23.17 -2.16 -3.98
CA TYR A 965 -23.68 -2.36 -5.35
C TYR A 965 -23.16 -1.25 -6.26
N LEU A 966 -21.91 -1.40 -6.71
CA LEU A 966 -21.04 -0.33 -7.19
C LEU A 966 -21.51 0.36 -8.49
N SER A 967 -22.40 -0.28 -9.27
CA SER A 967 -23.03 0.34 -10.45
C SER A 967 -23.77 1.64 -10.14
N GLN A 968 -24.20 1.81 -8.88
CA GLN A 968 -25.03 2.91 -8.41
C GLN A 968 -24.22 4.21 -8.17
N TRP A 969 -22.89 4.14 -8.12
CA TRP A 969 -22.04 5.34 -8.08
C TRP A 969 -21.97 6.07 -9.43
N ASP A 970 -21.89 5.35 -10.56
CA ASP A 970 -22.02 5.96 -11.88
C ASP A 970 -23.39 6.64 -12.03
N GLN A 971 -24.45 5.92 -11.66
CA GLN A 971 -25.84 6.38 -11.64
C GLN A 971 -26.01 7.66 -10.83
N PHE A 972 -25.45 7.73 -9.62
CA PHE A 972 -25.46 8.95 -8.83
C PHE A 972 -24.70 10.11 -9.52
N THR A 973 -23.49 9.86 -10.05
CA THR A 973 -22.74 10.92 -10.77
C THR A 973 -23.48 11.42 -12.02
N ALA A 974 -24.23 10.56 -12.71
CA ALA A 974 -25.08 10.94 -13.84
C ALA A 974 -26.31 11.74 -13.38
N GLN A 975 -26.96 11.33 -12.28
CA GLN A 975 -28.10 12.04 -11.69
C GLN A 975 -27.72 13.47 -11.26
N VAL A 976 -26.53 13.67 -10.69
CA VAL A 976 -26.07 15.00 -10.25
C VAL A 976 -25.29 15.80 -11.30
N GLU A 977 -24.92 15.21 -12.45
CA GLU A 977 -24.18 15.89 -13.54
C GLU A 977 -24.76 17.30 -13.86
N PRO A 978 -26.08 17.49 -14.04
CA PRO A 978 -26.63 18.80 -14.42
C PRO A 978 -26.39 19.92 -13.39
N ILE A 979 -26.12 19.55 -12.13
CA ILE A 979 -25.77 20.45 -11.02
C ILE A 979 -24.24 20.52 -10.92
N ALA A 980 -23.62 19.37 -10.68
CA ALA A 980 -22.22 19.23 -10.31
C ALA A 980 -21.25 19.57 -11.44
N SER A 981 -21.67 19.55 -12.71
CA SER A 981 -20.82 20.04 -13.80
C SER A 981 -20.70 21.57 -13.86
N THR A 982 -21.57 22.29 -13.13
CA THR A 982 -21.82 23.73 -13.30
C THR A 982 -21.52 24.55 -12.04
N VAL A 983 -21.80 23.99 -10.85
CA VAL A 983 -21.49 24.59 -9.53
C VAL A 983 -20.73 23.59 -8.67
N PRO A 984 -19.89 24.04 -7.70
CA PRO A 984 -19.16 23.12 -6.82
C PRO A 984 -20.12 22.23 -6.04
N TYR A 985 -19.95 20.92 -6.18
CA TYR A 985 -20.71 19.89 -5.48
C TYR A 985 -19.78 19.27 -4.42
N MET A 986 -19.71 19.96 -3.30
CA MET A 986 -18.89 19.56 -2.15
C MET A 986 -19.60 18.45 -1.38
N ILE A 987 -18.86 17.52 -0.78
CA ILE A 987 -19.42 16.36 -0.10
C ILE A 987 -18.75 16.11 1.26
N ALA A 988 -19.51 15.56 2.21
CA ALA A 988 -18.94 14.88 3.39
C ALA A 988 -19.08 13.36 3.24
N SER A 989 -18.44 12.60 4.13
CA SER A 989 -18.68 11.16 4.28
C SER A 989 -19.76 10.92 5.32
N GLY A 990 -20.67 9.98 5.06
CA GLY A 990 -21.60 9.42 6.03
C GLY A 990 -21.37 7.93 6.29
N ASN A 991 -22.22 7.32 7.12
CA ASN A 991 -22.08 5.91 7.49
C ASN A 991 -22.29 4.98 6.29
N HIS A 992 -23.14 5.35 5.33
CA HIS A 992 -23.30 4.58 4.10
C HIS A 992 -22.15 4.70 3.10
N GLU A 993 -21.20 5.63 3.30
CA GLU A 993 -19.93 5.62 2.58
C GLU A 993 -18.86 4.80 3.31
N ARG A 994 -18.76 4.94 4.64
CA ARG A 994 -17.52 4.63 5.37
C ARG A 994 -17.62 3.49 6.39
N ASP A 995 -18.78 3.19 6.96
CA ASP A 995 -18.89 2.24 8.07
C ASP A 995 -18.74 0.78 7.63
N TRP A 996 -17.67 0.14 8.12
CA TRP A 996 -17.48 -1.30 8.04
C TRP A 996 -16.67 -1.85 9.24
N PRO A 997 -17.04 -3.00 9.83
CA PRO A 997 -16.41 -3.47 11.06
C PRO A 997 -14.92 -3.77 10.86
N GLY A 998 -14.08 -3.31 11.79
CA GLY A 998 -12.63 -3.54 11.75
C GLY A 998 -11.83 -2.66 10.77
N THR A 999 -12.45 -1.66 10.15
CA THR A 999 -11.79 -0.78 9.16
C THR A 999 -11.29 0.56 9.72
N GLY A 1000 -11.36 0.76 11.03
CA GLY A 1000 -10.96 2.01 11.68
C GLY A 1000 -11.97 3.15 11.58
N SER A 1001 -13.19 2.89 11.06
CA SER A 1001 -14.34 3.77 11.32
C SER A 1001 -14.63 3.80 12.83
N PHE A 1002 -15.13 4.92 13.33
CA PHE A 1002 -15.50 5.10 14.73
C PHE A 1002 -16.76 4.28 15.07
N TYR A 1003 -17.70 4.22 14.13
CA TYR A 1003 -18.85 3.32 14.21
C TYR A 1003 -18.51 1.96 13.60
N GLY A 1004 -18.97 0.91 14.28
CA GLY A 1004 -18.74 -0.49 13.92
C GLY A 1004 -19.81 -1.08 13.00
N ASN A 1005 -20.59 -0.24 12.33
CA ASN A 1005 -21.73 -0.67 11.53
C ASN A 1005 -21.29 -1.36 10.23
N MET A 1006 -22.24 -1.92 9.49
CA MET A 1006 -22.03 -2.52 8.17
C MET A 1006 -22.63 -1.63 7.06
N ASP A 1007 -22.74 -0.33 7.28
CA ASP A 1007 -23.69 0.49 6.52
C ASP A 1007 -23.23 0.74 5.08
N SER A 1008 -21.92 0.85 4.88
CA SER A 1008 -21.32 0.94 3.55
C SER A 1008 -21.34 -0.37 2.73
N GLY A 1009 -21.87 -1.48 3.27
CA GLY A 1009 -21.89 -2.78 2.57
C GLY A 1009 -20.54 -3.28 2.06
N GLY A 1010 -19.45 -2.89 2.72
CA GLY A 1010 -18.07 -3.26 2.38
C GLY A 1010 -17.31 -2.24 1.53
N GLU A 1011 -17.89 -1.11 1.14
CA GLU A 1011 -17.19 -0.03 0.40
C GLU A 1011 -16.12 0.71 1.23
N CYS A 1012 -16.30 0.81 2.56
CA CYS A 1012 -15.35 1.31 3.55
C CYS A 1012 -14.62 2.63 3.19
N GLY A 1013 -15.33 3.58 2.57
CA GLY A 1013 -14.85 4.91 2.19
C GLY A 1013 -14.34 5.00 0.74
N VAL A 1014 -13.85 3.91 0.16
CA VAL A 1014 -13.03 3.90 -1.07
C VAL A 1014 -13.71 4.58 -2.27
N LEU A 1015 -15.02 4.42 -2.42
CA LEU A 1015 -15.76 5.03 -3.53
C LEU A 1015 -16.06 6.51 -3.31
N ALA A 1016 -16.46 6.92 -2.10
CA ALA A 1016 -16.60 8.33 -1.75
C ALA A 1016 -15.28 9.08 -1.91
N GLU A 1017 -14.20 8.47 -1.43
CA GLU A 1017 -12.83 8.97 -1.54
C GLU A 1017 -12.39 9.15 -2.98
N THR A 1018 -12.74 8.22 -3.88
CA THR A 1018 -12.22 8.20 -5.26
C THR A 1018 -13.13 8.94 -6.24
N MET A 1019 -14.43 8.68 -6.23
CA MET A 1019 -15.40 9.18 -7.21
C MET A 1019 -15.53 10.70 -7.15
N PHE A 1020 -15.37 11.30 -5.98
CA PHE A 1020 -15.41 12.74 -5.75
C PHE A 1020 -14.06 13.25 -5.24
N TYR A 1021 -13.84 14.56 -5.38
CA TYR A 1021 -12.68 15.26 -4.82
C TYR A 1021 -13.16 16.27 -3.78
N VAL A 1022 -12.45 16.34 -2.65
CA VAL A 1022 -12.57 17.42 -1.66
C VAL A 1022 -11.17 17.89 -1.24
N PRO A 1023 -10.96 19.16 -0.88
CA PRO A 1023 -9.63 19.74 -0.64
C PRO A 1023 -9.01 19.36 0.72
N THR A 1024 -9.20 18.12 1.17
CA THR A 1024 -8.57 17.59 2.38
C THR A 1024 -7.08 17.31 2.18
N GLN A 1025 -6.36 17.16 3.30
CA GLN A 1025 -4.97 16.68 3.33
C GLN A 1025 -4.87 15.15 3.13
N ASN A 1026 -5.91 14.39 3.51
CA ASN A 1026 -5.97 12.94 3.34
C ASN A 1026 -7.42 12.50 3.04
N ARG A 1027 -7.66 11.94 1.85
CA ARG A 1027 -9.00 11.57 1.37
C ARG A 1027 -9.69 10.57 2.31
N ALA A 1028 -8.95 9.59 2.85
CA ALA A 1028 -9.44 8.58 3.80
C ALA A 1028 -9.85 9.11 5.19
N LYS A 1029 -9.74 10.41 5.44
CA LYS A 1029 -10.20 11.09 6.67
C LYS A 1029 -11.34 12.07 6.44
N PHE A 1030 -11.66 12.37 5.18
CA PHE A 1030 -12.77 13.21 4.69
C PHE A 1030 -12.98 14.62 5.26
N TRP A 1031 -12.39 15.02 6.38
CA TRP A 1031 -12.55 16.36 6.96
C TRP A 1031 -11.73 17.41 6.19
N TYR A 1032 -12.30 18.59 5.95
CA TYR A 1032 -11.65 19.71 5.25
C TYR A 1032 -12.33 21.06 5.51
N SER A 1033 -11.63 22.13 5.13
CA SER A 1033 -12.12 23.51 5.14
C SER A 1033 -12.33 24.01 3.71
N THR A 1034 -13.38 24.78 3.43
CA THR A 1034 -13.52 25.52 2.17
C THR A 1034 -14.19 26.88 2.36
N ASP A 1035 -14.00 27.78 1.40
CA ASP A 1035 -14.43 29.18 1.45
C ASP A 1035 -15.29 29.53 0.23
N TYR A 1036 -16.42 30.20 0.46
CA TYR A 1036 -17.24 30.76 -0.62
C TYR A 1036 -17.65 32.21 -0.30
N GLY A 1037 -16.83 33.16 -0.74
CA GLY A 1037 -17.05 34.58 -0.40
C GLY A 1037 -17.04 34.82 1.10
N MET A 1038 -18.13 35.35 1.64
CA MET A 1038 -18.35 35.63 3.06
C MET A 1038 -18.54 34.39 3.94
N PHE A 1039 -18.68 33.20 3.34
CA PHE A 1039 -18.82 31.94 4.07
C PHE A 1039 -17.49 31.21 4.25
N ARG A 1040 -17.25 30.72 5.48
CA ARG A 1040 -16.28 29.66 5.82
C ARG A 1040 -17.05 28.40 6.20
N PHE A 1041 -16.66 27.27 5.62
CA PHE A 1041 -17.18 25.95 5.96
C PHE A 1041 -16.09 25.10 6.62
N CYS A 1042 -16.43 24.46 7.74
CA CYS A 1042 -15.62 23.42 8.38
C CYS A 1042 -16.39 22.11 8.32
N ILE A 1043 -15.91 21.16 7.51
CA ILE A 1043 -16.55 19.88 7.24
C ILE A 1043 -15.85 18.82 8.08
N ALA A 1044 -16.62 18.13 8.92
CA ALA A 1044 -16.19 16.97 9.69
C ALA A 1044 -16.67 15.67 9.02
N ASP A 1045 -15.93 14.60 9.28
CA ASP A 1045 -16.29 13.21 8.98
C ASP A 1045 -16.74 12.53 10.27
N THR A 1046 -18.04 12.23 10.40
CA THR A 1046 -18.58 11.65 11.62
C THR A 1046 -18.24 10.17 11.80
N GLU A 1047 -17.69 9.53 10.76
CA GLU A 1047 -17.31 8.13 10.80
C GLU A 1047 -15.87 7.96 11.30
N HIS A 1048 -15.24 9.05 11.78
CA HIS A 1048 -13.99 9.07 12.53
C HIS A 1048 -14.12 9.93 13.81
N ASP A 1049 -13.31 9.62 14.85
CA ASP A 1049 -13.47 10.21 16.19
C ASP A 1049 -13.24 11.73 16.23
N TRP A 1050 -14.28 12.50 16.56
CA TRP A 1050 -14.28 13.97 16.64
C TRP A 1050 -13.98 14.54 18.04
N ARG A 1051 -13.77 13.70 19.06
CA ARG A 1051 -13.74 14.13 20.47
C ARG A 1051 -12.44 14.86 20.84
N GLU A 1052 -12.46 15.57 21.97
CA GLU A 1052 -11.35 16.43 22.40
C GLU A 1052 -10.01 15.68 22.46
N GLY A 1053 -9.01 16.22 21.75
CA GLY A 1053 -7.67 15.64 21.64
C GLY A 1053 -7.42 14.82 20.37
N THR A 1054 -8.43 14.43 19.59
CA THR A 1054 -8.23 13.71 18.31
C THR A 1054 -7.63 14.61 17.23
N GLU A 1055 -7.20 14.01 16.12
CA GLU A 1055 -6.71 14.75 14.95
C GLU A 1055 -7.83 15.59 14.30
N GLN A 1056 -9.04 15.04 14.21
CA GLN A 1056 -10.22 15.74 13.72
C GLN A 1056 -10.57 16.95 14.61
N TYR A 1057 -10.56 16.81 15.94
CA TYR A 1057 -10.83 17.93 16.84
C TYR A 1057 -9.85 19.09 16.63
N LYS A 1058 -8.56 18.78 16.47
CA LYS A 1058 -7.49 19.75 16.19
C LYS A 1058 -7.66 20.42 14.82
N PHE A 1059 -8.07 19.65 13.80
CA PHE A 1059 -8.45 20.20 12.50
C PHE A 1059 -9.65 21.16 12.61
N ILE A 1060 -10.72 20.76 13.31
CA ILE A 1060 -11.92 21.58 13.50
C ILE A 1060 -11.55 22.88 14.22
N GLU A 1061 -10.80 22.83 15.32
CA GLU A 1061 -10.30 24.03 15.99
C GLU A 1061 -9.49 24.93 15.05
N HIS A 1062 -8.57 24.37 14.26
CA HIS A 1062 -7.78 25.15 13.30
C HIS A 1062 -8.64 25.79 12.19
N CYS A 1063 -9.64 25.07 11.68
CA CYS A 1063 -10.57 25.59 10.67
C CYS A 1063 -11.42 26.76 11.20
N LEU A 1064 -11.91 26.62 12.44
CA LEU A 1064 -12.70 27.63 13.14
C LEU A 1064 -11.87 28.83 13.63
N ALA A 1065 -10.60 28.64 13.95
CA ALA A 1065 -9.68 29.69 14.42
C ALA A 1065 -9.05 30.52 13.29
N SER A 1066 -8.93 29.96 12.08
CA SER A 1066 -8.21 30.58 10.95
C SER A 1066 -9.06 31.52 10.09
N VAL A 1067 -10.33 31.73 10.41
CA VAL A 1067 -11.23 32.60 9.65
C VAL A 1067 -11.18 34.05 10.14
N ASP A 1068 -10.95 34.98 9.23
CA ASP A 1068 -11.15 36.41 9.49
C ASP A 1068 -12.65 36.71 9.50
N ARG A 1069 -13.26 36.81 10.69
CA ARG A 1069 -14.71 37.08 10.85
C ARG A 1069 -15.14 38.50 10.46
N GLN A 1070 -14.23 39.41 10.13
CA GLN A 1070 -14.59 40.69 9.52
C GLN A 1070 -14.85 40.52 8.03
N LYS A 1071 -14.04 39.70 7.36
CA LYS A 1071 -14.17 39.37 5.93
C LYS A 1071 -15.20 38.26 5.69
N GLN A 1072 -15.18 37.23 6.52
CA GLN A 1072 -16.01 36.03 6.39
C GLN A 1072 -16.89 35.87 7.64
N PRO A 1073 -17.93 36.70 7.77
CA PRO A 1073 -18.78 36.74 8.97
C PRO A 1073 -19.58 35.46 9.18
N TRP A 1074 -19.83 34.65 8.13
CA TRP A 1074 -20.69 33.48 8.18
C TRP A 1074 -19.88 32.19 8.36
N LEU A 1075 -19.84 31.67 9.59
CA LEU A 1075 -19.07 30.50 9.97
C LEU A 1075 -20.00 29.29 10.16
N ILE A 1076 -19.89 28.32 9.25
CA ILE A 1076 -20.77 27.15 9.16
C ILE A 1076 -19.99 25.89 9.49
N PHE A 1077 -20.53 25.07 10.41
CA PHE A 1077 -20.02 23.73 10.70
C PHE A 1077 -20.91 22.69 10.01
N LEU A 1078 -20.30 21.71 9.35
CA LEU A 1078 -20.99 20.64 8.62
C LEU A 1078 -20.47 19.27 9.08
N ALA A 1079 -21.39 18.34 9.30
CA ALA A 1079 -21.11 16.96 9.68
C ALA A 1079 -22.23 16.07 9.12
N HIS A 1080 -22.02 14.76 8.98
CA HIS A 1080 -23.09 13.86 8.56
C HIS A 1080 -23.99 13.47 9.75
N ARG A 1081 -23.53 12.62 10.67
CA ARG A 1081 -24.29 12.25 11.88
C ARG A 1081 -24.57 13.45 12.79
N VAL A 1082 -25.65 13.38 13.58
CA VAL A 1082 -26.10 14.50 14.40
C VAL A 1082 -25.25 14.66 15.66
N LEU A 1083 -24.15 15.40 15.56
CA LEU A 1083 -23.31 15.77 16.70
C LEU A 1083 -23.90 16.90 17.58
N GLY A 1084 -25.10 17.39 17.26
CA GLY A 1084 -25.70 18.58 17.88
C GLY A 1084 -26.98 18.29 18.66
N TYR A 1085 -28.12 18.39 17.97
CA TYR A 1085 -29.45 18.22 18.54
C TYR A 1085 -30.41 17.65 17.48
N SER A 1086 -31.08 16.55 17.79
CA SER A 1086 -32.23 16.01 17.04
C SER A 1086 -33.19 15.32 17.99
N SER A 1087 -34.48 15.48 17.73
CA SER A 1087 -35.57 14.74 18.38
C SER A 1087 -35.96 13.48 17.60
N CYS A 1088 -35.06 12.86 16.84
CA CYS A 1088 -35.28 11.55 16.23
C CYS A 1088 -35.76 10.55 17.29
N ILE A 1089 -36.73 9.69 16.96
CA ILE A 1089 -37.10 8.59 17.86
C ILE A 1089 -35.93 7.65 18.12
N CYS A 1090 -35.05 7.47 17.11
CA CYS A 1090 -33.85 6.64 17.17
C CYS A 1090 -32.94 7.01 18.37
N TYR A 1091 -32.46 8.25 18.43
CA TYR A 1091 -31.65 8.71 19.57
C TYR A 1091 -32.45 8.70 20.88
N ALA A 1092 -33.74 9.06 20.85
CA ALA A 1092 -34.56 9.16 22.06
C ALA A 1092 -34.84 7.80 22.73
N GLU A 1093 -34.94 6.71 21.96
CA GLU A 1093 -35.06 5.34 22.48
C GLU A 1093 -33.76 4.86 23.13
N GLU A 1094 -32.61 5.35 22.69
CA GLU A 1094 -31.30 5.16 23.34
C GLU A 1094 -31.04 6.15 24.50
N GLY A 1095 -31.99 7.06 24.79
CA GLY A 1095 -31.89 8.05 25.86
C GLY A 1095 -31.12 9.33 25.49
N SER A 1096 -30.85 9.55 24.21
CA SER A 1096 -30.08 10.67 23.65
C SER A 1096 -30.94 11.62 22.79
N PHE A 1097 -30.35 12.74 22.38
CA PHE A 1097 -30.90 13.70 21.40
C PHE A 1097 -29.82 14.10 20.35
N GLU A 1098 -28.92 13.17 20.07
CA GLU A 1098 -27.70 13.29 19.26
C GLU A 1098 -27.02 11.92 19.18
N GLU A 1099 -25.94 11.81 18.39
CA GLU A 1099 -24.95 10.76 18.61
C GLU A 1099 -24.32 10.83 20.01
N PRO A 1100 -24.12 9.71 20.71
CA PRO A 1100 -23.45 9.70 22.02
C PRO A 1100 -22.07 10.38 21.98
N MET A 1101 -21.86 11.36 22.87
CA MET A 1101 -20.66 12.22 22.93
C MET A 1101 -20.50 13.23 21.77
N GLY A 1102 -21.58 13.49 21.02
CA GLY A 1102 -21.61 14.43 19.91
C GLY A 1102 -21.19 15.84 20.30
N ARG A 1103 -22.00 16.53 21.11
CA ARG A 1103 -21.80 17.96 21.39
C ARG A 1103 -20.76 18.23 22.47
N GLU A 1104 -20.52 17.34 23.44
CA GLU A 1104 -19.82 17.66 24.69
C GLU A 1104 -18.42 18.24 24.48
N SER A 1105 -17.67 17.69 23.53
CA SER A 1105 -16.34 18.19 23.15
C SER A 1105 -16.44 19.40 22.21
N LEU A 1106 -17.27 19.31 21.17
CA LEU A 1106 -17.27 20.26 20.06
C LEU A 1106 -17.99 21.57 20.38
N GLN A 1107 -18.99 21.58 21.27
CA GLN A 1107 -19.66 22.81 21.68
C GLN A 1107 -18.70 23.81 22.34
N LYS A 1108 -17.60 23.34 22.93
CA LYS A 1108 -16.50 24.21 23.39
C LYS A 1108 -15.93 25.02 22.23
N LEU A 1109 -15.69 24.40 21.08
CA LEU A 1109 -15.16 25.05 19.88
C LEU A 1109 -16.23 25.92 19.19
N TRP A 1110 -17.43 25.38 19.01
CA TRP A 1110 -18.55 26.09 18.38
C TRP A 1110 -18.88 27.39 19.14
N GLN A 1111 -18.89 27.35 20.47
CA GLN A 1111 -19.10 28.51 21.32
C GLN A 1111 -17.89 29.46 21.27
N LYS A 1112 -16.68 28.97 21.57
CA LYS A 1112 -15.43 29.74 21.58
C LYS A 1112 -15.23 30.56 20.31
N TYR A 1113 -15.41 29.94 19.14
CA TYR A 1113 -15.23 30.56 17.82
C TYR A 1113 -16.52 31.13 17.20
N LYS A 1114 -17.65 31.05 17.92
CA LYS A 1114 -18.97 31.54 17.50
C LYS A 1114 -19.39 31.01 16.12
N VAL A 1115 -19.51 29.69 16.00
CA VAL A 1115 -20.17 29.05 14.85
C VAL A 1115 -21.62 29.52 14.81
N ASP A 1116 -22.08 29.92 13.63
CA ASP A 1116 -23.40 30.52 13.47
C ASP A 1116 -24.47 29.46 13.32
N ILE A 1117 -24.19 28.49 12.45
CA ILE A 1117 -25.08 27.39 12.11
C ILE A 1117 -24.24 26.11 12.01
N ALA A 1118 -24.68 25.05 12.69
CA ALA A 1118 -24.16 23.71 12.57
C ALA A 1118 -25.23 22.80 11.93
N ILE A 1119 -24.92 22.17 10.80
CA ILE A 1119 -25.89 21.40 9.99
C ILE A 1119 -25.47 19.94 9.87
N TYR A 1120 -26.46 19.04 10.00
CA TYR A 1120 -26.31 17.58 10.05
C TYR A 1120 -27.22 16.90 9.02
N GLY A 1121 -26.80 15.73 8.52
CA GLY A 1121 -27.64 14.75 7.82
C GLY A 1121 -28.10 13.64 8.76
N HIS A 1122 -28.05 12.39 8.29
CA HIS A 1122 -28.26 11.09 8.96
C HIS A 1122 -29.70 10.83 9.46
N VAL A 1123 -30.32 11.81 10.10
CA VAL A 1123 -31.72 11.74 10.48
C VAL A 1123 -32.55 12.27 9.31
N HIS A 1124 -33.32 11.38 8.67
CA HIS A 1124 -34.03 11.67 7.43
C HIS A 1124 -35.30 12.52 7.64
N ASN A 1125 -35.14 13.75 8.11
CA ASN A 1125 -36.19 14.76 8.25
C ASN A 1125 -35.55 16.17 8.29
N TYR A 1126 -36.33 17.19 8.65
CA TYR A 1126 -35.82 18.52 8.97
C TYR A 1126 -36.18 18.93 10.39
N GLU A 1127 -35.21 19.46 11.15
CA GLU A 1127 -35.41 20.02 12.47
C GLU A 1127 -34.47 21.21 12.71
N ARG A 1128 -34.95 22.27 13.39
CA ARG A 1128 -34.15 23.45 13.72
C ARG A 1128 -34.27 23.84 15.19
N THR A 1129 -33.15 24.20 15.80
CA THR A 1129 -33.08 24.69 17.18
C THR A 1129 -33.22 26.21 17.29
N CYS A 1130 -33.46 26.69 18.51
CA CYS A 1130 -33.04 28.02 18.95
C CYS A 1130 -31.49 28.16 18.90
N PRO A 1131 -30.92 29.38 18.93
CA PRO A 1131 -29.52 29.56 19.30
C PRO A 1131 -29.31 28.93 20.69
N ILE A 1132 -28.33 28.04 20.83
CA ILE A 1132 -28.24 27.12 21.97
C ILE A 1132 -26.80 26.89 22.41
N TYR A 1133 -26.61 26.70 23.72
CA TYR A 1133 -25.38 26.23 24.34
C TYR A 1133 -25.72 25.41 25.59
N GLN A 1134 -25.00 24.31 25.85
CA GLN A 1134 -25.23 23.42 27.01
C GLN A 1134 -26.73 23.10 27.24
N ASN A 1135 -27.41 22.67 26.16
CA ASN A 1135 -28.82 22.29 26.10
C ASN A 1135 -29.84 23.40 26.48
N GLN A 1136 -29.40 24.66 26.57
CA GLN A 1136 -30.23 25.84 26.92
C GLN A 1136 -30.27 26.86 25.79
N CYS A 1137 -31.46 27.35 25.44
CA CYS A 1137 -31.60 28.43 24.46
C CYS A 1137 -30.95 29.72 24.98
N THR A 1138 -30.13 30.34 24.15
CA THR A 1138 -29.42 31.60 24.43
C THR A 1138 -30.14 32.82 23.87
N SER A 1139 -31.27 32.61 23.18
CA SER A 1139 -32.21 33.62 22.71
C SER A 1139 -33.61 33.02 22.53
N ASP A 1140 -34.65 33.79 22.87
CA ASP A 1140 -36.07 33.45 22.65
C ASP A 1140 -36.58 33.81 21.23
N GLU A 1141 -35.75 34.50 20.43
CA GLU A 1141 -36.06 34.80 19.04
C GLU A 1141 -36.24 33.53 18.21
N LYS A 1142 -37.13 33.57 17.22
CA LYS A 1142 -37.47 32.38 16.39
C LYS A 1142 -37.11 32.53 14.91
N HIS A 1143 -37.09 33.77 14.41
CA HIS A 1143 -36.95 34.08 12.99
C HIS A 1143 -36.11 35.32 12.68
N HIS A 1144 -35.95 36.27 13.61
CA HIS A 1144 -35.32 37.58 13.34
C HIS A 1144 -34.20 37.91 14.32
N TYR A 1145 -33.15 37.09 14.31
CA TYR A 1145 -32.01 37.24 15.20
C TYR A 1145 -31.22 38.52 14.91
N LYS A 1146 -30.88 39.26 15.98
CA LYS A 1146 -30.14 40.53 15.90
C LYS A 1146 -28.94 40.52 16.84
N GLY A 1147 -27.81 41.04 16.37
CA GLY A 1147 -26.59 41.14 17.15
C GLY A 1147 -26.00 39.78 17.54
N THR A 1148 -25.52 39.66 18.77
CA THR A 1148 -24.83 38.46 19.29
C THR A 1148 -25.83 37.37 19.66
N LEU A 1149 -25.74 36.20 19.02
CA LEU A 1149 -26.65 35.06 19.26
C LEU A 1149 -26.45 34.36 20.61
N ASN A 1150 -25.26 34.53 21.21
CA ASN A 1150 -24.79 33.87 22.44
C ASN A 1150 -24.73 32.34 22.43
N GLY A 1151 -25.10 31.69 21.32
CA GLY A 1151 -25.06 30.25 21.08
C GLY A 1151 -25.20 29.95 19.58
N THR A 1152 -24.89 28.72 19.17
CA THR A 1152 -24.97 28.25 17.77
C THR A 1152 -26.41 27.81 17.44
N ILE A 1153 -26.87 27.98 16.19
CA ILE A 1153 -28.12 27.37 15.72
C ILE A 1153 -27.80 25.99 15.15
N HIS A 1154 -28.50 24.95 15.58
CA HIS A 1154 -28.32 23.59 15.07
C HIS A 1154 -29.49 23.20 14.15
N VAL A 1155 -29.18 22.46 13.08
CA VAL A 1155 -30.13 22.08 12.04
C VAL A 1155 -29.90 20.64 11.58
N VAL A 1156 -30.94 19.82 11.60
CA VAL A 1156 -31.00 18.56 10.86
C VAL A 1156 -31.56 18.84 9.47
N ALA A 1157 -30.89 18.35 8.43
CA ALA A 1157 -31.22 18.54 7.02
C ALA A 1157 -31.00 17.26 6.19
N GLY A 1158 -31.21 16.08 6.79
CA GLY A 1158 -31.14 14.78 6.13
C GLY A 1158 -32.40 14.40 5.33
N GLY A 1159 -33.35 15.33 5.16
CA GLY A 1159 -34.58 15.10 4.40
C GLY A 1159 -34.40 14.98 2.88
N ALA A 1160 -33.21 14.84 2.29
CA ALA A 1160 -33.08 15.00 0.83
C ALA A 1160 -33.61 13.83 -0.01
N GLY A 1161 -33.67 12.61 0.53
CA GLY A 1161 -34.09 11.47 -0.28
C GLY A 1161 -34.45 10.21 0.46
N ALA A 1162 -33.63 9.79 1.42
CA ALA A 1162 -33.79 8.54 2.14
C ALA A 1162 -35.06 8.45 2.99
N SER A 1163 -35.55 7.23 3.21
CA SER A 1163 -36.83 6.96 3.85
C SER A 1163 -36.95 7.62 5.23
N LEU A 1164 -37.98 8.46 5.37
CA LEU A 1164 -38.10 9.46 6.44
C LEU A 1164 -38.03 8.88 7.87
N SER A 1165 -37.32 9.59 8.74
CA SER A 1165 -37.14 9.24 10.16
C SER A 1165 -38.15 9.95 11.05
N THR A 1166 -38.86 9.20 11.88
CA THR A 1166 -39.89 9.74 12.78
C THR A 1166 -39.31 10.47 14.00
N PHE A 1167 -40.05 11.45 14.49
CA PHE A 1167 -39.71 12.19 15.71
C PHE A 1167 -40.23 11.49 16.98
N ALA A 1168 -39.47 11.59 18.06
CA ALA A 1168 -39.93 11.29 19.40
C ALA A 1168 -41.12 12.17 19.81
N THR A 1169 -41.97 11.66 20.69
CA THR A 1169 -43.14 12.39 21.23
C THR A 1169 -42.76 13.53 22.16
N LEU A 1170 -41.53 13.53 22.72
CA LEU A 1170 -41.04 14.56 23.63
C LEU A 1170 -40.89 15.92 22.92
N GLN A 1171 -41.52 16.94 23.49
CA GLN A 1171 -41.35 18.33 23.05
C GLN A 1171 -40.23 19.00 23.85
N THR A 1172 -39.03 19.00 23.26
CA THR A 1172 -37.85 19.66 23.81
C THR A 1172 -37.99 21.18 23.71
N LYS A 1173 -37.54 21.93 24.73
CA LYS A 1173 -37.64 23.40 24.75
C LYS A 1173 -36.92 24.10 23.59
N TRP A 1174 -35.89 23.45 23.04
CA TRP A 1174 -35.01 24.02 22.03
C TRP A 1174 -35.46 23.81 20.59
N SER A 1175 -36.36 22.86 20.32
CA SER A 1175 -36.84 22.57 18.98
C SER A 1175 -37.86 23.63 18.55
N LEU A 1176 -37.50 24.46 17.57
CA LEU A 1176 -38.35 25.54 17.07
C LEU A 1176 -39.21 25.12 15.88
N PHE A 1177 -38.71 24.20 15.05
CA PHE A 1177 -39.40 23.68 13.87
C PHE A 1177 -39.02 22.23 13.60
N LYS A 1178 -39.98 21.44 13.12
CA LYS A 1178 -39.85 20.03 12.71
C LYS A 1178 -40.69 19.80 11.46
N ASP A 1179 -40.16 19.02 10.51
CA ASP A 1179 -40.89 18.60 9.31
C ASP A 1179 -40.52 17.17 8.91
N HIS A 1180 -41.53 16.32 8.76
CA HIS A 1180 -41.39 14.90 8.39
C HIS A 1180 -41.77 14.73 6.91
N ASP A 1181 -40.93 15.26 6.03
CA ASP A 1181 -41.08 15.29 4.58
C ASP A 1181 -39.70 15.51 3.94
N TYR A 1182 -39.63 15.44 2.62
CA TYR A 1182 -38.39 15.64 1.90
C TYR A 1182 -38.09 17.13 1.65
N GLY A 1183 -36.84 17.54 1.86
CA GLY A 1183 -36.39 18.93 1.69
C GLY A 1183 -34.89 19.15 1.85
N PHE A 1184 -34.47 20.39 1.64
CA PHE A 1184 -33.08 20.85 1.69
C PHE A 1184 -32.98 22.29 2.22
N VAL A 1185 -31.79 22.68 2.70
CA VAL A 1185 -31.51 24.04 3.16
C VAL A 1185 -30.92 24.89 2.04
N LYS A 1186 -31.29 26.17 2.02
CA LYS A 1186 -30.65 27.23 1.24
C LYS A 1186 -30.24 28.39 2.16
N LEU A 1187 -28.97 28.77 2.11
CA LEU A 1187 -28.45 29.98 2.75
C LEU A 1187 -28.27 31.06 1.70
N THR A 1188 -28.63 32.31 2.00
CA THR A 1188 -28.38 33.48 1.15
C THR A 1188 -27.74 34.59 1.99
N ALA A 1189 -26.45 34.83 1.80
CA ALA A 1189 -25.80 36.04 2.30
C ALA A 1189 -26.04 37.17 1.31
N PHE A 1190 -26.71 38.24 1.76
CA PHE A 1190 -26.94 39.45 0.96
C PHE A 1190 -25.73 40.38 1.03
N ASP A 1191 -25.11 40.44 2.20
CA ASP A 1191 -23.98 41.28 2.56
C ASP A 1191 -23.34 40.72 3.86
N HIS A 1192 -22.32 41.43 4.37
CA HIS A 1192 -21.56 41.01 5.55
C HIS A 1192 -22.36 41.00 6.87
N SER A 1193 -23.49 41.72 6.93
CA SER A 1193 -24.30 41.85 8.15
C SER A 1193 -25.60 41.05 8.09
N ASN A 1194 -26.04 40.61 6.91
CA ASN A 1194 -27.35 40.02 6.66
C ASN A 1194 -27.31 38.62 5.99
N LEU A 1195 -27.55 37.58 6.78
CA LEU A 1195 -27.75 36.19 6.32
C LEU A 1195 -29.23 35.79 6.41
N LEU A 1196 -29.75 35.17 5.35
CA LEU A 1196 -31.04 34.49 5.31
C LEU A 1196 -30.84 32.97 5.23
N PHE A 1197 -31.65 32.25 5.99
CA PHE A 1197 -31.80 30.80 5.95
C PHE A 1197 -33.21 30.46 5.43
N GLU A 1198 -33.30 29.48 4.53
CA GLU A 1198 -34.55 28.94 4.00
C GLU A 1198 -34.49 27.40 4.04
N TYR A 1199 -35.46 26.74 4.67
CA TYR A 1199 -35.72 25.32 4.46
C TYR A 1199 -36.79 25.15 3.37
N LYS A 1200 -36.48 24.37 2.33
CA LYS A 1200 -37.29 24.20 1.13
C LYS A 1200 -37.70 22.74 0.94
N LYS A 1201 -38.99 22.45 0.79
CA LYS A 1201 -39.48 21.08 0.50
C LYS A 1201 -39.16 20.67 -0.93
N SER A 1202 -38.64 19.47 -1.11
CA SER A 1202 -38.28 18.90 -2.41
C SER A 1202 -39.49 18.61 -3.30
N SER A 1203 -40.66 18.38 -2.70
CA SER A 1203 -41.92 18.14 -3.41
C SER A 1203 -42.38 19.34 -4.25
N ASN A 1204 -41.99 20.58 -3.91
CA ASN A 1204 -42.49 21.77 -4.62
C ASN A 1204 -41.54 22.99 -4.67
N GLY A 1205 -40.35 22.93 -4.06
CA GLY A 1205 -39.34 23.99 -4.11
C GLY A 1205 -39.67 25.26 -3.32
N LYS A 1206 -40.74 25.27 -2.52
CA LYS A 1206 -41.15 26.41 -1.69
C LYS A 1206 -40.51 26.35 -0.31
N VAL A 1207 -40.37 27.52 0.32
CA VAL A 1207 -39.88 27.69 1.70
C VAL A 1207 -40.96 27.29 2.70
N TYR A 1208 -40.61 26.53 3.74
CA TYR A 1208 -41.51 26.12 4.83
C TYR A 1208 -41.05 26.56 6.22
N ASP A 1209 -39.75 26.77 6.42
CA ASP A 1209 -39.18 27.43 7.60
C ASP A 1209 -38.06 28.37 7.17
N THR A 1210 -37.84 29.44 7.93
CA THR A 1210 -36.88 30.49 7.59
C THR A 1210 -36.47 31.29 8.82
N PHE A 1211 -35.24 31.80 8.82
CA PHE A 1211 -34.81 32.83 9.75
C PHE A 1211 -33.76 33.75 9.11
N ARG A 1212 -33.56 34.91 9.70
CA ARG A 1212 -32.57 35.92 9.30
C ARG A 1212 -31.67 36.26 10.47
N ILE A 1213 -30.37 36.36 10.24
CA ILE A 1213 -29.39 36.92 11.17
C ILE A 1213 -29.00 38.31 10.65
N ALA A 1214 -29.15 39.33 11.50
CA ALA A 1214 -28.81 40.72 11.20
C ALA A 1214 -27.88 41.29 12.30
N ARG A 1215 -26.58 41.35 12.04
CA ARG A 1215 -25.56 41.72 13.05
C ARG A 1215 -24.32 42.33 12.41
N GLU A 1216 -23.59 43.14 13.17
CA GLU A 1216 -22.33 43.74 12.75
C GLU A 1216 -21.11 42.94 13.24
N TYR A 1217 -19.93 43.18 12.66
CA TYR A 1217 -18.68 42.52 13.08
C TYR A 1217 -18.38 42.71 14.59
N ARG A 1218 -18.70 43.88 15.15
CA ARG A 1218 -18.58 44.16 16.60
C ARG A 1218 -19.42 43.18 17.45
N ASP A 1219 -20.55 42.71 16.93
CA ASP A 1219 -21.48 41.82 17.62
C ASP A 1219 -20.98 40.36 17.58
N ILE A 1220 -20.07 40.04 16.65
CA ILE A 1220 -19.26 38.81 16.66
C ILE A 1220 -18.14 38.95 17.70
N LEU A 1221 -17.47 40.11 17.77
CA LEU A 1221 -16.38 40.36 18.74
C LEU A 1221 -16.83 40.48 20.21
N ALA A 1222 -18.08 40.90 20.46
CA ALA A 1222 -18.62 41.05 21.81
C ALA A 1222 -18.60 39.71 22.58
N CYS A 1223 -18.23 39.73 23.87
CA CYS A 1223 -18.14 38.50 24.67
C CYS A 1223 -19.50 37.80 24.84
N SER A 1224 -19.47 36.47 24.81
CA SER A 1224 -20.57 35.57 25.16
C SER A 1224 -20.11 34.60 26.26
N VAL A 1225 -21.03 33.82 26.85
CA VAL A 1225 -20.67 32.72 27.76
C VAL A 1225 -19.68 31.77 27.06
N ASP A 1226 -18.61 31.39 27.75
CA ASP A 1226 -17.48 30.58 27.25
C ASP A 1226 -16.85 31.05 25.91
N SER A 1227 -17.07 32.31 25.54
CA SER A 1227 -16.46 32.98 24.37
C SER A 1227 -16.15 34.44 24.71
N CYS A 1228 -15.12 34.63 25.54
CA CYS A 1228 -14.57 35.94 25.88
C CYS A 1228 -13.03 35.85 25.94
N PRO A 1229 -12.28 36.55 25.07
CA PRO A 1229 -10.81 36.52 25.09
C PRO A 1229 -10.21 37.09 26.37
N SER A 1230 -9.01 36.62 26.73
CA SER A 1230 -8.24 37.15 27.86
C SER A 1230 -7.86 38.62 27.66
N MET A 1231 -8.19 39.47 28.63
CA MET A 1231 -7.84 40.90 28.65
C MET A 1231 -6.66 41.16 29.60
N THR A 1232 -5.90 42.24 29.34
CA THR A 1232 -4.88 42.76 30.26
C THR A 1232 -5.41 43.98 31.00
N LEU A 1233 -4.88 44.23 32.21
CA LEU A 1233 -5.16 45.45 32.99
C LEU A 1233 -4.18 46.60 32.65
N ALA A 1234 -3.20 46.36 31.78
CA ALA A 1234 -2.34 47.43 31.26
C ALA A 1234 -3.15 48.41 30.39
N SER A 1235 -2.85 49.71 30.51
CA SER A 1235 -3.48 50.83 29.79
C SER A 1235 -2.42 51.77 29.23
#